data_AF-A0A1D3CZ72-F1
#
_entry.id   AF-A0A1D3CZ72-F1
#
_cell.length_a   1.000
_cell.length_b   1.000
_cell.length_c   1.000
_cell.angle_alpha   90.00
_cell.angle_beta   90.00
_cell.angle_gamma   90.00
#
_symmetry.space_group_name_H-M   'P 1'
#
loop_
_entity.id
_entity.type
_entity.pdbx_description
1 polymer ?
#
loop_
_entity_poly.entity_id
_entity_poly.type
_entity_poly.pdbx_seq_one_letter_code
_entity_poly.pdbx_strand_id
1 'polypeptide(L)'
;MPGPIDAPSVNKTEELKSGGGFYLKLSDALPLDRHPPDNRAPACKNVDYNLQELSDNLDVAIVITYHNEPMSTLLRSVHSILNFTPPPLVREIILVDDFSNTTALLPGNEVEQYLPYLPKVRLIRMEQRSGIVPARMRGIRSAKAPVVVILDSHIEVNEGWLEPQLLRIQESPKSFVFPQTLSIVATSFDYTKDSGIGCFVSFDWNVQEKSQVAGFWGSTSAMPSPMHGGGLLAFRKDTFFEIGGYDEGFSMWGAENVEFSFRIWMCGAKLECAPCANVYHIFRSGGTGYHVPAGSVWRNRMRTAQLWMGDYLPLAAAFNSFHLSHSEPLLADTSKMLKLKEKLQCKDIHWFLKEVDPNHEFRDLNTALSGIGDVRSVYRPNICLDALGETDVGNTVGLYQCHGQLGNQGFMLINESKQLRFIGTGKVSRSRLCMKPPGVFEKCTKQQLVGHMAFDAAEGSIRWTGQGPYEDHCLGLAEDEALGKWVLTWSRCTAGDARQQWAWPPFPSPLYFPKQLTEGYEAYKALEAWREQAVEIRSKKDTNYCLDALQQRYAGSPLSVFWCHGELGTQGFTFIAERSLLLAHARGTYGTPLLCVGPPKNLYSCSDTARAKGVSFSSDGRILWRQANGSDAAETLCLTVLKDPTTPISKRTIVFESCRPGDLAQLWEIKNPLPSAKMKEKGEQNG
;
A
#
# COMPACT_ATOMS: atom_id res chain seq x y z
N MET A 1 -18.99 -9.33 42.02
CA MET A 1 -17.77 -9.17 41.22
C MET A 1 -17.12 -10.54 41.07
N PRO A 2 -16.62 -10.92 39.89
CA PRO A 2 -15.72 -12.06 39.79
C PRO A 2 -14.57 -11.87 40.80
N GLY A 3 -14.04 -12.98 41.34
CA GLY A 3 -12.87 -12.91 42.21
C GLY A 3 -11.70 -12.19 41.52
N PRO A 4 -10.69 -11.72 42.28
CA PRO A 4 -9.51 -11.08 41.70
C PRO A 4 -8.99 -11.92 40.54
N ILE A 5 -8.63 -11.30 39.41
CA ILE A 5 -8.15 -11.99 38.20
C ILE A 5 -6.86 -12.79 38.45
N ASP A 6 -6.14 -12.44 39.51
CA ASP A 6 -4.97 -13.18 40.00
C ASP A 6 -5.31 -14.33 40.96
N ALA A 7 -6.60 -14.59 41.20
CA ALA A 7 -7.01 -15.79 41.88
C ALA A 7 -6.59 -17.02 41.04
N PRO A 8 -5.97 -18.04 41.63
CA PRO A 8 -5.53 -19.25 40.92
C PRO A 8 -6.65 -19.98 40.16
N SER A 9 -7.92 -19.67 40.46
CA SER A 9 -9.11 -20.22 39.83
C SER A 9 -9.49 -19.60 38.48
N VAL A 10 -8.86 -18.50 38.05
CA VAL A 10 -9.16 -17.81 36.79
C VAL A 10 -8.27 -18.34 35.66
N ASN A 11 -8.89 -18.99 34.67
CA ASN A 11 -8.21 -19.43 33.45
C ASN A 11 -8.02 -18.25 32.47
N LYS A 12 -6.87 -17.56 32.58
CA LYS A 12 -6.53 -16.36 31.79
C LYS A 12 -6.58 -16.57 30.28
N THR A 13 -6.16 -17.75 29.78
CA THR A 13 -6.18 -18.08 28.35
C THR A 13 -7.61 -18.21 27.82
N GLU A 14 -8.48 -18.84 28.59
CA GLU A 14 -9.89 -19.00 28.25
C GLU A 14 -10.64 -17.67 28.28
N GLU A 15 -10.31 -16.79 29.23
CA GLU A 15 -10.90 -15.45 29.31
C GLU A 15 -10.56 -14.60 28.09
N LEU A 16 -9.27 -14.57 27.68
CA LEU A 16 -8.85 -13.91 26.44
C LEU A 16 -9.57 -14.48 25.23
N LYS A 17 -9.65 -15.81 25.12
CA LYS A 17 -10.33 -16.46 24.00
C LYS A 17 -11.81 -16.06 23.93
N SER A 18 -12.48 -16.00 25.08
CA SER A 18 -13.91 -15.67 25.19
C SER A 18 -14.21 -14.22 24.83
N GLY A 19 -13.33 -13.28 25.22
CA GLY A 19 -13.47 -11.87 24.82
C GLY A 19 -12.92 -11.55 23.43
N GLY A 20 -12.39 -12.54 22.71
CA GLY A 20 -11.71 -12.31 21.43
C GLY A 20 -10.42 -11.49 21.55
N GLY A 21 -9.68 -11.65 22.64
CA GLY A 21 -8.39 -11.00 22.90
C GLY A 21 -8.37 -10.04 24.09
N PHE A 22 -9.42 -10.02 24.91
CA PHE A 22 -9.46 -9.29 26.18
C PHE A 22 -10.22 -10.08 27.26
N TYR A 23 -10.12 -9.65 28.51
CA TYR A 23 -10.78 -10.28 29.64
C TYR A 23 -12.27 -9.94 29.71
N LEU A 24 -13.10 -10.81 29.13
CA LEU A 24 -14.54 -10.61 29.01
C LEU A 24 -15.25 -10.50 30.37
N LYS A 25 -14.96 -11.38 31.32
CA LYS A 25 -15.65 -11.38 32.63
C LYS A 25 -15.34 -10.13 33.43
N LEU A 26 -14.11 -9.60 33.31
CA LEU A 26 -13.78 -8.29 33.84
C LEU A 26 -14.60 -7.19 33.17
N SER A 27 -14.66 -7.19 31.84
CA SER A 27 -15.48 -6.22 31.10
C SER A 27 -16.93 -6.24 31.55
N ASP A 28 -17.54 -7.42 31.69
CA ASP A 28 -18.94 -7.56 32.10
C ASP A 28 -19.20 -7.05 33.53
N ALA A 29 -18.18 -7.08 34.38
CA ALA A 29 -18.27 -6.58 35.75
C ALA A 29 -18.06 -5.06 35.89
N LEU A 30 -17.55 -4.40 34.85
CA LEU A 30 -17.27 -2.96 34.85
C LEU A 30 -18.51 -2.15 34.43
N PRO A 31 -18.76 -0.99 35.06
CA PRO A 31 -19.85 -0.10 34.66
C PRO A 31 -19.79 0.27 33.18
N LEU A 32 -20.96 0.42 32.55
CA LEU A 32 -21.07 0.90 31.17
C LEU A 32 -20.79 2.40 31.04
N ASP A 33 -20.88 3.14 32.15
CA ASP A 33 -20.74 4.59 32.28
C ASP A 33 -19.49 5.00 33.07
N ARG A 34 -18.49 4.12 33.16
CA ARG A 34 -17.24 4.42 33.89
C ARG A 34 -16.53 5.64 33.28
N HIS A 35 -15.89 6.44 34.13
CA HIS A 35 -15.27 7.70 33.73
C HIS A 35 -13.79 7.49 33.31
N PRO A 36 -13.40 7.85 32.07
CA PRO A 36 -12.02 7.82 31.65
C PRO A 36 -11.24 9.03 32.20
N PRO A 37 -9.93 8.91 32.50
CA PRO A 37 -9.13 10.04 32.96
C PRO A 37 -8.91 11.06 31.83
N ASP A 38 -9.01 12.34 32.14
CA ASP A 38 -8.70 13.44 31.20
C ASP A 38 -7.18 13.62 31.05
N ASN A 39 -6.65 12.89 30.07
CA ASN A 39 -5.24 12.88 29.67
C ASN A 39 -4.91 13.93 28.59
N ARG A 40 -5.80 14.90 28.29
CA ARG A 40 -5.49 15.99 27.37
C ARG A 40 -4.33 16.85 27.88
N ALA A 41 -3.58 17.44 26.95
CA ALA A 41 -2.55 18.43 27.27
C ALA A 41 -3.20 19.61 28.03
N PRO A 42 -2.50 20.26 28.99
CA PRO A 42 -3.03 21.45 29.66
C PRO A 42 -3.51 22.53 28.68
N ALA A 43 -2.80 22.72 27.57
CA ALA A 43 -3.19 23.65 26.52
C ALA A 43 -4.52 23.27 25.84
N CYS A 44 -4.77 21.96 25.62
CA CYS A 44 -6.02 21.47 25.04
C CYS A 44 -7.23 21.69 25.96
N LYS A 45 -7.03 21.65 27.28
CA LYS A 45 -8.10 21.90 28.27
C LYS A 45 -8.58 23.35 28.28
N ASN A 46 -7.75 24.27 27.78
CA ASN A 46 -8.04 25.70 27.74
C ASN A 46 -8.55 26.17 26.36
N VAL A 47 -8.76 25.26 25.40
CA VAL A 47 -9.35 25.61 24.11
C VAL A 47 -10.86 25.72 24.28
N ASP A 48 -11.41 26.88 23.98
CA ASP A 48 -12.85 27.12 23.95
C ASP A 48 -13.39 26.83 22.55
N TYR A 49 -14.44 26.00 22.47
CA TYR A 49 -15.05 25.58 21.21
C TYR A 49 -16.45 26.19 21.12
N ASN A 50 -16.73 26.92 20.03
CA ASN A 50 -18.06 27.46 19.77
C ASN A 50 -19.04 26.33 19.37
N LEU A 51 -19.64 25.68 20.38
CA LEU A 51 -20.50 24.51 20.19
C LEU A 51 -21.71 24.81 19.30
N GLN A 52 -22.27 26.01 19.40
CA GLN A 52 -23.42 26.41 18.59
C GLN A 52 -23.04 26.44 17.11
N GLU A 53 -21.96 27.14 16.78
CA GLU A 53 -21.46 27.24 15.41
C GLU A 53 -21.07 25.87 14.82
N LEU A 54 -20.42 25.01 15.63
CA LEU A 54 -20.12 23.64 15.22
C LEU A 54 -21.40 22.84 14.95
N SER A 55 -22.41 22.93 15.83
CA SER A 55 -23.67 22.19 15.67
C SER A 55 -24.53 22.67 14.49
N ASP A 56 -24.52 23.97 14.20
CA ASP A 56 -25.32 24.55 13.11
C ASP A 56 -24.81 24.13 11.72
N ASN A 57 -23.51 23.81 11.61
CA ASN A 57 -22.85 23.58 10.33
C ASN A 57 -22.33 22.14 10.15
N LEU A 58 -22.00 21.45 11.25
CA LEU A 58 -21.20 20.22 11.26
C LEU A 58 -21.70 19.21 12.29
N ASP A 59 -23.02 19.11 12.51
CA ASP A 59 -23.57 18.00 13.28
C ASP A 59 -23.12 16.64 12.70
N VAL A 60 -23.03 15.63 13.56
CA VAL A 60 -22.34 14.37 13.23
C VAL A 60 -23.24 13.15 13.26
N ALA A 61 -22.99 12.24 12.34
CA ALA A 61 -23.46 10.87 12.40
C ALA A 61 -22.29 9.96 12.78
N ILE A 62 -22.41 9.29 13.92
CA ILE A 62 -21.39 8.35 14.39
C ILE A 62 -21.77 6.96 13.88
N VAL A 63 -20.86 6.28 13.18
CA VAL A 63 -21.08 4.93 12.62
C VAL A 63 -20.16 3.95 13.33
N ILE A 64 -20.75 2.97 14.00
CA ILE A 64 -20.05 1.89 14.69
C ILE A 64 -20.40 0.57 14.02
N THR A 65 -19.42 -0.06 13.39
CA THR A 65 -19.57 -1.39 12.80
C THR A 65 -19.08 -2.45 13.77
N TYR A 66 -19.81 -3.55 13.91
CA TYR A 66 -19.41 -4.65 14.79
C TYR A 66 -19.81 -6.01 14.22
N HIS A 67 -19.08 -7.04 14.64
CA HIS A 67 -19.38 -8.44 14.36
C HIS A 67 -18.98 -9.26 15.59
N ASN A 68 -19.96 -9.90 16.24
CA ASN A 68 -19.76 -10.68 17.47
C ASN A 68 -18.99 -9.93 18.57
N GLU A 69 -19.18 -8.61 18.68
CA GLU A 69 -18.62 -7.83 19.78
C GLU A 69 -19.40 -8.16 21.08
N PRO A 70 -18.71 -8.38 22.21
CA PRO A 70 -19.37 -8.52 23.50
C PRO A 70 -20.25 -7.31 23.85
N MET A 71 -21.41 -7.59 24.48
CA MET A 71 -22.39 -6.54 24.79
C MET A 71 -21.84 -5.47 25.73
N SER A 72 -21.02 -5.85 26.71
CA SER A 72 -20.44 -4.93 27.68
C SER A 72 -19.51 -3.90 27.03
N THR A 73 -18.67 -4.30 26.08
CA THR A 73 -17.79 -3.37 25.34
C THR A 73 -18.58 -2.51 24.36
N LEU A 74 -19.49 -3.10 23.58
CA LEU A 74 -20.33 -2.36 22.63
C LEU A 74 -21.16 -1.28 23.32
N LEU A 75 -21.88 -1.64 24.39
CA LEU A 75 -22.71 -0.68 25.12
C LEU A 75 -21.88 0.36 25.86
N ARG A 76 -20.71 0.00 26.42
CA ARG A 76 -19.81 0.98 27.05
C ARG A 76 -19.30 2.01 26.05
N SER A 77 -19.02 1.61 24.80
CA SER A 77 -18.69 2.56 23.73
C SER A 77 -19.83 3.53 23.45
N VAL A 78 -21.06 3.04 23.35
CA VAL A 78 -22.23 3.90 23.11
C VAL A 78 -22.49 4.86 24.28
N HIS A 79 -22.47 4.34 25.51
CA HIS A 79 -22.65 5.16 26.73
C HIS A 79 -21.54 6.20 26.87
N SER A 80 -20.28 5.83 26.61
CA SER A 80 -19.17 6.76 26.62
C SER A 80 -19.37 7.91 25.62
N ILE A 81 -19.80 7.62 24.39
CA ILE A 81 -20.11 8.67 23.40
C ILE A 81 -21.23 9.58 23.90
N LEU A 82 -22.33 9.01 24.42
CA LEU A 82 -23.48 9.80 24.90
C LEU A 82 -23.14 10.68 26.12
N ASN A 83 -22.27 10.17 27.01
CA ASN A 83 -21.90 10.87 28.25
C ASN A 83 -20.85 11.97 28.05
N PHE A 84 -19.96 11.82 27.06
CA PHE A 84 -18.80 12.70 26.88
C PHE A 84 -18.84 13.53 25.59
N THR A 85 -20.01 13.63 24.95
CA THR A 85 -20.19 14.46 23.76
C THR A 85 -21.31 15.48 23.97
N PRO A 86 -21.09 16.78 23.71
CA PRO A 86 -22.15 17.78 23.77
C PRO A 86 -23.36 17.39 22.89
N PRO A 87 -24.59 17.32 23.45
CA PRO A 87 -25.76 16.83 22.72
C PRO A 87 -26.05 17.54 21.38
N PRO A 88 -25.85 18.86 21.20
CA PRO A 88 -26.10 19.53 19.92
C PRO A 88 -25.22 19.02 18.77
N LEU A 89 -24.02 18.50 19.05
CA LEU A 89 -23.09 18.05 18.01
C LEU A 89 -23.49 16.70 17.40
N VAL A 90 -24.18 15.83 18.14
CA VAL A 90 -24.51 14.47 17.67
C VAL A 90 -25.92 14.43 17.13
N ARG A 91 -26.05 14.13 15.84
CA ARG A 91 -27.33 13.95 15.14
C ARG A 91 -27.89 12.55 15.35
N GLU A 92 -27.06 11.54 15.14
CA GLU A 92 -27.41 10.12 15.24
C GLU A 92 -26.18 9.24 15.50
N ILE A 93 -26.39 8.10 16.16
CA ILE A 93 -25.42 7.01 16.28
C ILE A 93 -26.02 5.79 15.57
N ILE A 94 -25.26 5.24 14.63
CA ILE A 94 -25.68 4.16 13.73
C ILE A 94 -24.83 2.94 14.05
N LEU A 95 -25.44 1.97 14.72
CA LEU A 95 -24.84 0.66 14.92
C LEU A 95 -25.09 -0.18 13.67
N VAL A 96 -24.04 -0.78 13.11
CA VAL A 96 -24.12 -1.67 11.95
C VAL A 96 -23.60 -3.05 12.35
N ASP A 97 -24.52 -3.99 12.47
CA ASP A 97 -24.24 -5.40 12.73
C ASP A 97 -23.87 -6.10 11.42
N ASP A 98 -22.59 -6.46 11.26
CA ASP A 98 -22.08 -7.25 10.13
C ASP A 98 -22.32 -8.75 10.36
N PHE A 99 -23.60 -9.11 10.46
CA PHE A 99 -24.06 -10.50 10.54
C PHE A 99 -23.46 -11.29 11.71
N SER A 100 -23.62 -10.76 12.92
CA SER A 100 -23.26 -11.47 14.16
C SER A 100 -24.07 -12.76 14.31
N ASN A 101 -23.40 -13.86 14.69
CA ASN A 101 -23.96 -15.21 14.68
C ASN A 101 -23.77 -15.99 16.01
N THR A 102 -22.92 -15.51 16.91
CA THR A 102 -22.71 -16.13 18.23
C THR A 102 -23.42 -15.33 19.31
N THR A 103 -24.02 -16.06 20.24
CA THR A 103 -24.68 -15.58 21.47
C THR A 103 -23.71 -14.96 22.51
N ALA A 104 -22.65 -14.26 22.08
CA ALA A 104 -21.91 -13.33 22.94
C ALA A 104 -22.73 -12.06 23.28
N LEU A 105 -23.86 -11.92 22.61
CA LEU A 105 -25.09 -11.23 23.00
C LEU A 105 -26.02 -12.35 23.50
N LEU A 106 -26.61 -12.32 24.70
CA LEU A 106 -27.43 -13.46 25.15
C LEU A 106 -28.53 -13.77 24.09
N PRO A 107 -29.03 -15.02 24.00
CA PRO A 107 -30.02 -15.39 22.99
C PRO A 107 -31.27 -14.49 23.05
N GLY A 108 -31.46 -13.65 22.03
CA GLY A 108 -32.59 -12.73 21.93
C GLY A 108 -32.16 -11.41 21.31
N ASN A 109 -33.11 -10.63 20.80
CA ASN A 109 -32.90 -9.31 20.20
C ASN A 109 -32.42 -8.24 21.22
N GLU A 110 -31.48 -8.54 22.11
CA GLU A 110 -31.17 -7.73 23.30
C GLU A 110 -30.63 -6.34 23.00
N VAL A 111 -29.79 -6.18 21.97
CA VAL A 111 -29.36 -4.85 21.53
C VAL A 111 -30.59 -4.03 21.15
N GLU A 112 -31.52 -4.61 20.39
CA GLU A 112 -32.77 -3.94 19.99
C GLU A 112 -33.69 -3.65 21.19
N GLN A 113 -33.73 -4.54 22.18
CA GLN A 113 -34.48 -4.32 23.43
C GLN A 113 -33.86 -3.21 24.27
N TYR A 114 -32.55 -2.97 24.16
CA TYR A 114 -31.84 -1.91 24.86
C TYR A 114 -31.88 -0.55 24.12
N LEU A 115 -32.09 -0.55 22.79
CA LEU A 115 -32.16 0.67 21.97
C LEU A 115 -33.13 1.76 22.50
N PRO A 116 -34.33 1.45 23.03
CA PRO A 116 -35.24 2.47 23.57
C PRO A 116 -34.63 3.32 24.70
N TYR A 117 -33.60 2.82 25.39
CA TYR A 117 -32.90 3.54 26.46
C TYR A 117 -31.72 4.39 25.94
N LEU A 118 -31.41 4.30 24.65
CA LEU A 118 -30.26 4.95 24.03
C LEU A 118 -30.71 6.07 23.08
N PRO A 119 -30.68 7.34 23.52
CA PRO A 119 -31.13 8.45 22.67
C PRO A 119 -30.27 8.56 21.42
N LYS A 120 -30.93 8.87 20.29
CA LYS A 120 -30.29 9.07 18.97
C LYS A 120 -29.61 7.83 18.38
N VAL A 121 -29.77 6.65 18.99
CA VAL A 121 -29.14 5.41 18.52
C VAL A 121 -30.12 4.59 17.68
N ARG A 122 -29.64 4.03 16.56
CA ARG A 122 -30.38 3.06 15.76
C ARG A 122 -29.48 1.95 15.23
N LEU A 123 -30.09 0.80 14.95
CA LEU A 123 -29.41 -0.40 14.45
C LEU A 123 -29.70 -0.64 12.97
N ILE A 124 -28.70 -1.09 12.22
CA ILE A 124 -28.80 -1.68 10.88
C ILE A 124 -28.21 -3.08 10.96
N ARG A 125 -28.94 -4.09 10.47
CA ARG A 125 -28.41 -5.44 10.29
C ARG A 125 -28.04 -5.70 8.84
N MET A 126 -26.87 -6.28 8.64
CA MET A 126 -26.44 -6.83 7.36
C MET A 126 -27.07 -8.20 7.15
N GLU A 127 -27.46 -8.51 5.91
CA GLU A 127 -28.08 -9.79 5.54
C GLU A 127 -27.07 -10.95 5.45
N GLN A 128 -25.78 -10.61 5.34
CA GLN A 128 -24.67 -11.56 5.27
C GLN A 128 -23.39 -10.91 5.81
N ARG A 129 -22.46 -11.74 6.30
CA ARG A 129 -21.15 -11.27 6.76
C ARG A 129 -20.33 -10.79 5.57
N SER A 130 -20.16 -9.49 5.46
CA SER A 130 -19.56 -8.82 4.30
C SER A 130 -18.21 -8.18 4.61
N GLY A 131 -17.87 -8.01 5.90
CA GLY A 131 -16.65 -7.38 6.34
C GLY A 131 -16.80 -5.89 6.64
N ILE A 132 -15.71 -5.31 7.14
CA ILE A 132 -15.69 -3.96 7.72
C ILE A 132 -16.01 -2.88 6.69
N VAL A 133 -15.53 -3.02 5.46
CA VAL A 133 -15.73 -2.01 4.40
C VAL A 133 -17.21 -1.93 3.98
N PRO A 134 -17.87 -3.04 3.55
CA PRO A 134 -19.29 -2.98 3.23
C PRO A 134 -20.17 -2.52 4.40
N ALA A 135 -19.88 -2.95 5.62
CA ALA A 135 -20.61 -2.53 6.82
C ALA A 135 -20.47 -1.01 7.08
N ARG A 136 -19.23 -0.47 7.01
CA ARG A 136 -18.99 0.98 7.14
C ARG A 136 -19.71 1.74 6.04
N MET A 137 -19.61 1.28 4.79
CA MET A 137 -20.29 1.91 3.66
C MET A 137 -21.81 1.92 3.82
N ARG A 138 -22.42 0.85 4.37
CA ARG A 138 -23.85 0.79 4.69
C ARG A 138 -24.24 1.87 5.71
N GLY A 139 -23.47 2.00 6.78
CA GLY A 139 -23.66 3.04 7.80
C GLY A 139 -23.53 4.45 7.23
N ILE A 140 -22.39 4.73 6.58
CA ILE A 140 -22.05 6.04 5.98
C ILE A 140 -23.11 6.49 4.97
N ARG A 141 -23.57 5.59 4.08
CA ARG A 141 -24.62 5.92 3.10
C ARG A 141 -25.92 6.34 3.79
N SER A 142 -26.29 5.64 4.87
CA SER A 142 -27.52 5.90 5.63
C SER A 142 -27.48 7.15 6.52
N ALA A 143 -26.27 7.65 6.85
CA ALA A 143 -26.09 8.82 7.70
C ALA A 143 -26.75 10.06 7.11
N LYS A 144 -27.42 10.85 7.95
CA LYS A 144 -28.14 12.07 7.54
C LYS A 144 -27.35 13.35 7.83
N ALA A 145 -26.30 13.24 8.63
CA ALA A 145 -25.46 14.36 9.02
C ALA A 145 -24.41 14.71 7.93
N PRO A 146 -23.95 15.97 7.87
CA PRO A 146 -22.91 16.43 6.95
C PRO A 146 -21.53 15.85 7.30
N VAL A 147 -21.26 15.57 8.58
CA VAL A 147 -20.02 14.93 9.04
C VAL A 147 -20.31 13.50 9.49
N VAL A 148 -19.44 12.57 9.12
CA VAL A 148 -19.48 11.19 9.60
C VAL A 148 -18.23 10.91 10.43
N VAL A 149 -18.43 10.26 11.57
CA VAL A 149 -17.35 9.77 12.44
C VAL A 149 -17.44 8.25 12.52
N ILE A 150 -16.38 7.58 12.09
CA ILE A 150 -16.22 6.13 12.23
C ILE A 150 -15.58 5.86 13.59
N LEU A 151 -16.15 4.92 14.34
CA LEU A 151 -15.58 4.40 15.58
C LEU A 151 -15.68 2.87 15.61
N ASP A 152 -14.70 2.22 16.23
CA ASP A 152 -14.76 0.80 16.56
C ASP A 152 -15.72 0.54 17.73
N SER A 153 -16.13 -0.72 17.91
CA SER A 153 -17.13 -1.16 18.89
C SER A 153 -16.59 -1.43 20.30
N HIS A 154 -15.34 -1.07 20.58
CA HIS A 154 -14.64 -1.31 21.85
C HIS A 154 -13.72 -0.13 22.19
N ILE A 155 -14.33 1.05 22.23
CA ILE A 155 -13.72 2.33 22.57
C ILE A 155 -14.36 2.97 23.80
N GLU A 156 -13.66 3.92 24.41
CA GLU A 156 -14.18 4.86 25.41
C GLU A 156 -13.59 6.25 25.12
N VAL A 157 -14.43 7.24 24.83
CA VAL A 157 -13.99 8.58 24.42
C VAL A 157 -13.66 9.47 25.62
N ASN A 158 -12.73 10.41 25.44
CA ASN A 158 -12.45 11.44 26.45
C ASN A 158 -13.42 12.63 26.33
N GLU A 159 -13.43 13.51 27.34
CA GLU A 159 -14.05 14.83 27.20
C GLU A 159 -13.31 15.62 26.11
N GLY A 160 -14.04 16.38 25.29
CA GLY A 160 -13.42 17.20 24.23
C GLY A 160 -12.82 16.37 23.09
N TRP A 161 -13.30 15.14 22.86
CA TRP A 161 -12.75 14.28 21.81
C TRP A 161 -13.24 14.64 20.40
N LEU A 162 -14.41 15.28 20.26
CA LEU A 162 -15.05 15.50 18.97
C LEU A 162 -14.82 16.91 18.45
N GLU A 163 -14.91 17.89 19.33
CA GLU A 163 -14.80 19.32 19.07
C GLU A 163 -13.51 19.70 18.33
N PRO A 164 -12.31 19.20 18.71
CA PRO A 164 -11.09 19.49 17.96
C PRO A 164 -11.12 18.93 16.54
N GLN A 165 -11.80 17.80 16.32
CA GLN A 165 -11.92 17.19 14.99
C GLN A 165 -12.88 18.00 14.12
N LEU A 166 -14.01 18.45 14.67
CA LEU A 166 -14.98 19.28 13.95
C LEU A 166 -14.45 20.66 13.63
N LEU A 167 -13.75 21.30 14.58
CA LEU A 167 -13.06 22.56 14.32
C LEU A 167 -12.12 22.42 13.13
N ARG A 168 -11.33 21.32 13.09
CA ARG A 168 -10.41 21.11 11.97
C ARG A 168 -11.12 20.89 10.63
N ILE A 169 -12.21 20.14 10.63
CA ILE A 169 -13.05 19.93 9.43
C ILE A 169 -13.70 21.24 8.97
N GLN A 170 -14.07 22.12 9.90
CA GLN A 170 -14.60 23.44 9.59
C GLN A 170 -13.57 24.32 8.87
N GLU A 171 -12.34 24.36 9.40
CA GLU A 171 -11.23 25.10 8.81
C GLU A 171 -10.75 24.52 7.48
N SER A 172 -10.79 23.19 7.35
CA SER A 172 -10.34 22.48 6.17
C SER A 172 -11.34 21.39 5.79
N PRO A 173 -12.38 21.73 4.99
CA PRO A 173 -13.45 20.80 4.61
C PRO A 173 -12.97 19.52 3.92
N LYS A 174 -11.79 19.55 3.29
CA LYS A 174 -11.15 18.40 2.62
C LYS A 174 -10.24 17.58 3.54
N SER A 175 -10.26 17.83 4.84
CA SER A 175 -9.49 17.07 5.82
C SER A 175 -10.29 15.89 6.36
N PHE A 176 -9.60 14.74 6.41
CA PHE A 176 -9.97 13.56 7.17
C PHE A 176 -9.19 13.62 8.46
N VAL A 177 -9.89 13.59 9.59
CA VAL A 177 -9.31 13.89 10.90
C VAL A 177 -9.46 12.67 11.81
N PHE A 178 -8.38 12.22 12.44
CA PHE A 178 -8.43 11.14 13.43
C PHE A 178 -7.96 11.62 14.81
N PRO A 179 -8.47 11.03 15.90
CA PRO A 179 -8.00 11.33 17.25
C PRO A 179 -6.73 10.54 17.58
N GLN A 180 -6.05 10.94 18.66
CA GLN A 180 -5.08 10.04 19.30
C GLN A 180 -5.84 8.85 19.87
N THR A 181 -5.37 7.65 19.52
CA THR A 181 -5.97 6.40 19.99
C THR A 181 -5.13 5.87 21.15
N LEU A 182 -5.55 6.19 22.38
CA LEU A 182 -4.91 5.73 23.61
C LEU A 182 -5.35 4.29 23.93
N SER A 183 -4.66 3.61 24.83
CA SER A 183 -4.94 2.18 25.08
C SER A 183 -5.78 1.94 26.33
N ILE A 184 -6.70 0.99 26.21
CA ILE A 184 -7.28 0.23 27.32
C ILE A 184 -6.55 -1.11 27.37
N VAL A 185 -5.93 -1.42 28.49
CA VAL A 185 -5.17 -2.67 28.66
C VAL A 185 -6.14 -3.86 28.62
N ALA A 186 -6.01 -4.75 27.64
CA ALA A 186 -6.96 -5.84 27.40
C ALA A 186 -7.17 -6.81 28.59
N THR A 187 -6.22 -6.85 29.54
CA THR A 187 -6.23 -7.77 30.68
C THR A 187 -6.51 -7.10 32.03
N SER A 188 -6.59 -5.78 32.10
CA SER A 188 -6.92 -5.07 33.35
C SER A 188 -7.97 -3.97 33.16
N PHE A 189 -8.27 -3.62 31.91
CA PHE A 189 -9.14 -2.51 31.54
C PHE A 189 -8.68 -1.15 32.06
N ASP A 190 -7.42 -1.04 32.48
CA ASP A 190 -6.79 0.21 32.86
C ASP A 190 -6.55 1.09 31.63
N TYR A 191 -6.67 2.40 31.83
CA TYR A 191 -6.36 3.40 30.82
C TYR A 191 -4.86 3.70 30.83
N THR A 192 -4.22 3.73 29.66
CA THR A 192 -2.85 4.22 29.51
C THR A 192 -2.72 5.15 28.31
N LYS A 193 -1.90 6.19 28.49
CA LYS A 193 -1.52 7.15 27.45
C LYS A 193 -0.15 6.85 26.83
N ASP A 194 0.55 5.84 27.34
CA ASP A 194 1.93 5.52 26.95
C ASP A 194 1.99 4.53 25.77
N SER A 195 0.83 4.04 25.32
CA SER A 195 0.69 3.13 24.20
C SER A 195 -0.56 3.41 23.38
N GLY A 196 -0.60 2.85 22.17
CA GLY A 196 -1.68 3.05 21.20
C GLY A 196 -1.17 3.68 19.92
N ILE A 197 -2.03 4.41 19.21
CA ILE A 197 -1.73 5.07 17.93
C ILE A 197 -1.72 6.59 18.15
N GLY A 198 -0.53 7.19 18.03
CA GLY A 198 -0.34 8.64 18.17
C GLY A 198 -0.58 9.38 16.84
N CYS A 199 -0.21 10.67 16.82
CA CYS A 199 -0.54 11.56 15.70
C CYS A 199 0.29 11.39 14.42
N PHE A 200 1.39 10.63 14.44
CA PHE A 200 2.19 10.38 13.23
C PHE A 200 2.26 8.88 12.96
N VAL A 201 1.58 8.46 11.90
CA VAL A 201 1.49 7.07 11.46
C VAL A 201 2.04 6.97 10.04
N SER A 202 3.00 6.08 9.84
CA SER A 202 3.56 5.71 8.53
C SER A 202 3.11 4.28 8.18
N PHE A 203 3.79 3.60 7.26
CA PHE A 203 3.50 2.21 6.90
C PHE A 203 4.80 1.39 6.81
N ASP A 204 4.66 0.06 6.84
CA ASP A 204 5.71 -0.87 6.46
C ASP A 204 5.37 -1.46 5.07
N TRP A 205 6.38 -1.93 4.35
CA TRP A 205 6.24 -2.49 3.00
C TRP A 205 5.42 -3.78 2.92
N ASN A 206 5.04 -4.36 4.06
CA ASN A 206 4.01 -5.39 4.12
C ASN A 206 2.58 -4.84 3.97
N VAL A 207 2.42 -3.54 3.67
CA VAL A 207 1.14 -2.84 3.47
C VAL A 207 0.32 -2.81 4.76
N GLN A 208 0.97 -2.40 5.84
CA GLN A 208 0.37 -2.22 7.16
C GLN A 208 0.82 -0.88 7.76
N GLU A 209 -0.09 -0.20 8.45
CA GLU A 209 0.19 1.01 9.18
C GLU A 209 1.15 0.78 10.35
N LYS A 210 1.93 1.80 10.68
CA LYS A 210 2.90 1.79 11.77
C LYS A 210 2.98 3.15 12.44
N SER A 211 2.54 3.19 13.69
CA SER A 211 2.70 4.39 14.53
C SER A 211 4.19 4.66 14.76
N GLN A 212 4.66 5.85 14.37
CA GLN A 212 6.03 6.30 14.68
C GLN A 212 6.09 7.01 16.03
N VAL A 213 4.98 7.63 16.42
CA VAL A 213 4.75 8.17 17.76
C VAL A 213 3.72 7.27 18.42
N ALA A 214 4.11 6.54 19.47
CA ALA A 214 3.16 5.79 20.28
C ALA A 214 2.63 6.69 21.40
N GLY A 215 1.32 6.66 21.64
CA GLY A 215 0.70 7.38 22.75
C GLY A 215 0.61 8.90 22.54
N PHE A 216 0.59 9.62 23.66
CA PHE A 216 0.22 11.03 23.75
C PHE A 216 1.21 12.03 23.11
N TRP A 217 0.64 12.98 22.37
CA TRP A 217 1.29 14.15 21.78
C TRP A 217 0.63 15.44 22.28
N GLY A 218 1.45 16.38 22.79
CA GLY A 218 0.97 17.55 23.54
C GLY A 218 0.70 18.84 22.74
N SER A 219 0.53 18.76 21.42
CA SER A 219 0.21 19.93 20.57
C SER A 219 -1.29 20.23 20.53
N THR A 220 -1.68 21.48 20.37
CA THR A 220 -3.08 21.85 20.11
C THR A 220 -3.43 21.86 18.63
N SER A 221 -2.46 22.15 17.76
CA SER A 221 -2.66 22.20 16.32
C SER A 221 -2.78 20.80 15.70
N ALA A 222 -3.69 20.66 14.74
CA ALA A 222 -3.78 19.47 13.91
C ALA A 222 -2.47 19.21 13.16
N MET A 223 -2.12 17.94 12.99
CA MET A 223 -0.86 17.50 12.41
C MET A 223 -1.11 16.60 11.20
N PRO A 224 -0.50 16.85 10.04
CA PRO A 224 -0.51 15.91 8.91
C PRO A 224 0.06 14.54 9.30
N SER A 225 -0.59 13.46 8.88
CA SER A 225 -0.10 12.09 9.07
C SER A 225 -0.19 11.32 7.75
N PRO A 226 0.87 10.58 7.34
CA PRO A 226 0.82 9.76 6.13
C PRO A 226 -0.31 8.72 6.13
N MET A 227 -0.54 8.10 7.28
CA MET A 227 -1.54 7.04 7.47
C MET A 227 -2.44 7.35 8.67
N HIS A 228 -3.52 6.56 8.81
CA HIS A 228 -4.33 6.49 10.04
C HIS A 228 -4.51 5.03 10.47
N GLY A 229 -4.91 4.84 11.73
CA GLY A 229 -5.12 3.52 12.34
C GLY A 229 -6.36 2.74 11.85
N GLY A 230 -7.15 3.29 10.93
CA GLY A 230 -8.35 2.64 10.39
C GLY A 230 -9.62 2.84 11.22
N GLY A 231 -9.58 2.51 12.51
CA GLY A 231 -10.76 2.39 13.38
C GLY A 231 -11.50 3.69 13.70
N LEU A 232 -10.81 4.82 13.71
CA LEU A 232 -11.33 6.10 14.19
C LEU A 232 -11.03 7.20 13.16
N LEU A 233 -12.07 7.80 12.57
CA LEU A 233 -11.91 8.82 11.54
C LEU A 233 -13.17 9.70 11.37
N ALA A 234 -13.01 11.01 11.43
CA ALA A 234 -14.03 12.02 11.16
C ALA A 234 -13.80 12.71 9.80
N PHE A 235 -14.87 12.94 9.04
CA PHE A 235 -14.78 13.59 7.73
C PHE A 235 -16.13 14.14 7.27
N ARG A 236 -16.11 15.12 6.35
CA ARG A 236 -17.34 15.50 5.63
C ARG A 236 -17.78 14.39 4.68
N LYS A 237 -19.07 14.07 4.74
CA LYS A 237 -19.70 13.02 3.92
C LYS A 237 -19.55 13.31 2.42
N ASP A 238 -19.70 14.57 2.02
CA ASP A 238 -19.54 14.99 0.61
C ASP A 238 -18.13 14.73 0.09
N THR A 239 -17.11 15.12 0.85
CA THR A 239 -15.69 14.96 0.54
C THR A 239 -15.32 13.48 0.47
N PHE A 240 -15.83 12.66 1.39
CA PHE A 240 -15.65 11.20 1.33
C PHE A 240 -16.14 10.59 0.02
N PHE A 241 -17.32 11.00 -0.47
CA PHE A 241 -17.85 10.52 -1.74
C PHE A 241 -17.20 11.19 -2.96
N GLU A 242 -16.71 12.42 -2.87
CA GLU A 242 -15.91 13.09 -3.91
C GLU A 242 -14.67 12.26 -4.25
N ILE A 243 -13.97 11.76 -3.23
CA ILE A 243 -12.80 10.88 -3.42
C ILE A 243 -13.16 9.38 -3.60
N GLY A 244 -14.46 9.05 -3.72
CA GLY A 244 -14.96 7.72 -4.10
C GLY A 244 -15.36 6.76 -2.97
N GLY A 245 -15.36 7.20 -1.71
CA GLY A 245 -15.71 6.37 -0.54
C GLY A 245 -14.74 5.22 -0.27
N TYR A 246 -15.06 4.20 0.53
CA TYR A 246 -14.15 3.04 0.62
C TYR A 246 -14.21 2.18 -0.65
N ASP A 247 -13.09 1.54 -0.98
CA ASP A 247 -13.04 0.54 -2.06
C ASP A 247 -13.79 -0.74 -1.64
N GLU A 248 -15.00 -0.92 -2.17
CA GLU A 248 -15.85 -2.09 -1.89
C GLU A 248 -15.30 -3.41 -2.46
N GLY A 249 -14.14 -3.41 -3.12
CA GLY A 249 -13.41 -4.63 -3.49
C GLY A 249 -12.70 -5.31 -2.32
N PHE A 250 -12.57 -4.65 -1.17
CA PHE A 250 -11.99 -5.21 0.05
C PHE A 250 -12.86 -6.31 0.64
N SER A 251 -12.21 -7.38 1.10
CA SER A 251 -12.90 -8.51 1.73
C SER A 251 -12.54 -8.57 3.22
N MET A 252 -13.55 -8.77 4.07
CA MET A 252 -13.39 -8.98 5.51
C MET A 252 -12.71 -7.81 6.23
N TRP A 253 -11.38 -7.83 6.38
CA TRP A 253 -10.62 -6.83 7.12
C TRP A 253 -9.17 -6.74 6.63
N GLY A 254 -8.57 -5.55 6.77
CA GLY A 254 -7.14 -5.31 6.68
C GLY A 254 -6.73 -4.54 5.43
N ALA A 255 -5.75 -3.64 5.61
CA ALA A 255 -5.15 -2.76 4.61
C ALA A 255 -6.08 -1.72 3.97
N GLU A 256 -7.35 -1.65 4.36
CA GLU A 256 -8.30 -0.66 3.85
C GLU A 256 -7.95 0.76 4.32
N ASN A 257 -7.40 0.86 5.53
CA ASN A 257 -6.88 2.10 6.10
C ASN A 257 -5.65 2.61 5.35
N VAL A 258 -4.74 1.72 4.94
CA VAL A 258 -3.55 2.09 4.13
C VAL A 258 -3.97 2.53 2.73
N GLU A 259 -4.87 1.79 2.08
CA GLU A 259 -5.45 2.19 0.78
C GLU A 259 -6.09 3.57 0.84
N PHE A 260 -6.95 3.77 1.84
CA PHE A 260 -7.70 5.00 1.96
C PHE A 260 -6.78 6.19 2.29
N SER A 261 -5.76 5.98 3.12
CA SER A 261 -4.74 6.99 3.43
C SER A 261 -3.97 7.45 2.18
N PHE A 262 -3.50 6.51 1.35
CA PHE A 262 -2.89 6.84 0.06
C PHE A 262 -3.83 7.66 -0.80
N ARG A 263 -5.09 7.21 -0.92
CA ARG A 263 -6.08 7.89 -1.75
C ARG A 263 -6.41 9.29 -1.26
N ILE A 264 -6.58 9.50 0.05
CA ILE A 264 -6.83 10.83 0.62
C ILE A 264 -5.75 11.80 0.16
N TRP A 265 -4.48 11.48 0.41
CA TRP A 265 -3.36 12.34 0.06
C TRP A 265 -3.18 12.51 -1.44
N MET A 266 -3.15 11.40 -2.17
CA MET A 266 -2.79 11.39 -3.58
C MET A 266 -3.90 11.97 -4.45
N CYS A 267 -5.16 12.02 -3.98
CA CYS A 267 -6.31 12.51 -4.74
C CYS A 267 -6.86 13.86 -4.24
N GLY A 268 -6.03 14.67 -3.55
CA GLY A 268 -6.31 16.08 -3.30
C GLY A 268 -7.04 16.41 -1.99
N ALA A 269 -7.04 15.48 -1.03
CA ALA A 269 -7.49 15.68 0.34
C ALA A 269 -6.30 15.61 1.32
N LYS A 270 -6.56 15.81 2.62
CA LYS A 270 -5.54 15.75 3.68
C LYS A 270 -5.94 14.77 4.76
N LEU A 271 -4.97 14.07 5.34
CA LEU A 271 -5.16 13.22 6.50
C LEU A 271 -4.41 13.82 7.69
N GLU A 272 -5.13 14.12 8.76
CA GLU A 272 -4.61 14.87 9.90
C GLU A 272 -5.01 14.25 11.22
N CYS A 273 -4.12 14.26 12.20
CA CYS A 273 -4.44 13.97 13.58
C CYS A 273 -4.86 15.26 14.30
N ALA A 274 -5.90 15.20 15.13
CA ALA A 274 -6.22 16.24 16.09
C ALA A 274 -5.70 15.85 17.48
N PRO A 275 -4.58 16.40 17.98
CA PRO A 275 -3.97 15.88 19.20
C PRO A 275 -4.76 16.21 20.48
N CYS A 276 -5.63 17.21 20.47
CA CYS A 276 -6.54 17.44 21.61
C CYS A 276 -7.67 16.39 21.71
N ALA A 277 -7.93 15.63 20.64
CA ALA A 277 -8.92 14.57 20.62
C ALA A 277 -8.28 13.25 21.07
N ASN A 278 -8.77 12.68 22.17
CA ASN A 278 -8.32 11.39 22.68
C ASN A 278 -9.48 10.40 22.74
N VAL A 279 -9.25 9.19 22.23
CA VAL A 279 -10.18 8.07 22.38
C VAL A 279 -9.40 6.85 22.85
N TYR A 280 -9.86 6.21 23.91
CA TYR A 280 -9.27 4.96 24.39
C TYR A 280 -9.82 3.77 23.60
N HIS A 281 -8.97 2.83 23.24
CA HIS A 281 -9.31 1.64 22.45
C HIS A 281 -8.77 0.37 23.11
N ILE A 282 -9.56 -0.71 23.09
CA ILE A 282 -9.09 -2.03 23.54
C ILE A 282 -8.25 -2.69 22.45
N PHE A 283 -6.92 -2.60 22.56
CA PHE A 283 -6.01 -3.33 21.70
C PHE A 283 -5.97 -4.81 22.08
N ARG A 284 -6.64 -5.65 21.28
CA ARG A 284 -6.79 -7.10 21.52
C ARG A 284 -5.45 -7.84 21.54
N SER A 285 -5.26 -8.69 22.54
CA SER A 285 -4.17 -9.67 22.59
C SER A 285 -4.45 -10.82 21.61
N GLY A 286 -3.50 -11.11 20.72
CA GLY A 286 -3.60 -12.24 19.78
C GLY A 286 -4.10 -11.88 18.37
N GLY A 287 -4.60 -10.66 18.14
CA GLY A 287 -5.03 -10.17 16.82
C GLY A 287 -6.53 -9.91 16.73
N THR A 288 -7.17 -10.29 15.62
CA THR A 288 -8.60 -10.07 15.42
C THR A 288 -9.43 -10.93 16.38
N GLY A 289 -10.48 -10.36 16.97
CA GLY A 289 -11.40 -11.08 17.87
C GLY A 289 -12.37 -12.03 17.16
N TYR A 290 -12.23 -12.17 15.84
CA TYR A 290 -13.11 -12.96 14.98
C TYR A 290 -12.32 -13.69 13.90
N HIS A 291 -12.94 -14.73 13.33
CA HIS A 291 -12.34 -15.52 12.26
C HIS A 291 -12.26 -14.72 10.96
N VAL A 292 -11.06 -14.57 10.40
CA VAL A 292 -10.83 -14.01 9.06
C VAL A 292 -10.40 -15.16 8.14
N PRO A 293 -11.09 -15.41 7.01
CA PRO A 293 -10.70 -16.44 6.06
C PRO A 293 -9.26 -16.24 5.57
N ALA A 294 -8.51 -17.34 5.49
CA ALA A 294 -7.12 -17.33 5.03
C ALA A 294 -6.98 -16.64 3.66
N GLY A 295 -5.93 -15.85 3.49
CA GLY A 295 -5.67 -15.11 2.25
C GLY A 295 -6.49 -13.81 2.07
N SER A 296 -7.53 -13.54 2.87
CA SER A 296 -8.31 -12.29 2.74
C SER A 296 -7.46 -11.04 2.96
N VAL A 297 -6.64 -11.04 4.02
CA VAL A 297 -5.71 -9.93 4.32
C VAL A 297 -4.67 -9.78 3.22
N TRP A 298 -4.11 -10.90 2.73
CA TRP A 298 -3.16 -10.88 1.63
C TRP A 298 -3.76 -10.28 0.36
N ARG A 299 -4.99 -10.68 0.00
CA ARG A 299 -5.73 -10.15 -1.16
C ARG A 299 -5.91 -8.65 -1.05
N ASN A 300 -6.29 -8.15 0.12
CA ASN A 300 -6.47 -6.72 0.36
C ASN A 300 -5.14 -5.96 0.26
N ARG A 301 -4.05 -6.48 0.85
CA ARG A 301 -2.71 -5.88 0.76
C ARG A 301 -2.20 -5.80 -0.69
N MET A 302 -2.37 -6.87 -1.46
CA MET A 302 -2.00 -6.90 -2.88
C MET A 302 -2.85 -5.95 -3.71
N ARG A 303 -4.15 -5.82 -3.39
CA ARG A 303 -5.03 -4.85 -4.03
C ARG A 303 -4.57 -3.40 -3.76
N THR A 304 -4.26 -3.06 -2.51
CA THR A 304 -3.69 -1.75 -2.15
C THR A 304 -2.38 -1.50 -2.90
N ALA A 305 -1.47 -2.48 -2.89
CA ALA A 305 -0.18 -2.36 -3.55
C ALA A 305 -0.32 -2.13 -5.06
N GLN A 306 -1.17 -2.91 -5.73
CA GLN A 306 -1.45 -2.80 -7.16
C GLN A 306 -2.00 -1.41 -7.53
N LEU A 307 -2.86 -0.83 -6.70
CA LEU A 307 -3.51 0.46 -6.97
C LEU A 307 -2.61 1.67 -6.69
N TRP A 308 -1.80 1.60 -5.63
CA TRP A 308 -1.18 2.79 -5.04
C TRP A 308 0.34 2.78 -4.99
N MET A 309 1.00 1.61 -5.04
CA MET A 309 2.44 1.51 -4.76
C MET A 309 3.33 1.51 -6.01
N GLY A 310 2.76 1.54 -7.22
CA GLY A 310 3.54 1.71 -8.46
C GLY A 310 4.71 0.74 -8.56
N ASP A 311 5.92 1.28 -8.69
CA ASP A 311 7.20 0.56 -8.76
C ASP A 311 7.69 -0.07 -7.46
N TYR A 312 6.98 0.16 -6.36
CA TYR A 312 7.18 -0.51 -5.08
C TYR A 312 6.30 -1.76 -4.93
N LEU A 313 5.42 -2.07 -5.89
CA LEU A 313 4.67 -3.33 -5.91
C LEU A 313 5.57 -4.58 -5.74
N PRO A 314 6.69 -4.75 -6.46
CA PRO A 314 7.61 -5.87 -6.23
C PRO A 314 8.05 -6.04 -4.78
N LEU A 315 8.37 -4.91 -4.13
CA LEU A 315 8.78 -4.92 -2.73
C LEU A 315 7.62 -5.36 -1.85
N ALA A 316 6.43 -4.78 -2.05
CA ALA A 316 5.24 -5.15 -1.29
C ALA A 316 4.86 -6.63 -1.44
N ALA A 317 5.04 -7.19 -2.64
CA ALA A 317 4.80 -8.59 -2.94
C ALA A 317 5.78 -9.50 -2.20
N ALA A 318 7.08 -9.16 -2.18
CA ALA A 318 8.09 -9.90 -1.42
C ALA A 318 7.81 -9.90 0.10
N PHE A 319 7.34 -8.78 0.66
CA PHE A 319 6.89 -8.71 2.06
C PHE A 319 5.56 -9.44 2.34
N ASN A 320 4.85 -9.89 1.30
CA ASN A 320 3.55 -10.57 1.38
C ASN A 320 3.57 -11.91 0.63
N SER A 321 4.41 -12.83 1.08
CA SER A 321 4.69 -14.11 0.42
C SER A 321 3.64 -15.21 0.64
N PHE A 322 2.45 -14.91 1.15
CA PHE A 322 1.40 -15.91 1.46
C PHE A 322 1.10 -16.86 0.28
N HIS A 323 1.07 -16.31 -0.95
CA HIS A 323 0.80 -17.05 -2.18
C HIS A 323 1.91 -18.05 -2.58
N LEU A 324 3.09 -18.01 -1.95
CA LEU A 324 4.16 -18.98 -2.20
C LEU A 324 3.91 -20.31 -1.47
N SER A 325 3.15 -20.29 -0.38
CA SER A 325 2.84 -21.47 0.44
C SER A 325 1.36 -21.89 0.38
N HIS A 326 0.51 -21.09 -0.27
CA HIS A 326 -0.93 -21.32 -0.34
C HIS A 326 -1.46 -21.05 -1.76
N SER A 327 -2.64 -21.59 -2.06
CA SER A 327 -3.37 -21.24 -3.29
C SER A 327 -3.63 -19.75 -3.34
N GLU A 328 -3.27 -19.11 -4.45
CA GLU A 328 -3.42 -17.67 -4.64
C GLU A 328 -4.90 -17.25 -4.63
N PRO A 329 -5.36 -16.43 -3.67
CA PRO A 329 -6.71 -15.89 -3.68
C PRO A 329 -6.95 -15.03 -4.91
N LEU A 330 -8.15 -15.11 -5.49
CA LEU A 330 -8.54 -14.27 -6.62
C LEU A 330 -8.50 -12.78 -6.24
N LEU A 331 -7.72 -11.99 -6.97
CA LEU A 331 -7.69 -10.54 -6.81
C LEU A 331 -8.97 -9.95 -7.43
N ALA A 332 -9.63 -9.04 -6.71
CA ALA A 332 -10.81 -8.35 -7.25
C ALA A 332 -10.45 -7.40 -8.41
N ASP A 333 -11.41 -7.16 -9.29
CA ASP A 333 -11.28 -6.14 -10.35
C ASP A 333 -10.93 -4.76 -9.78
N THR A 334 -9.92 -4.12 -10.35
CA THR A 334 -9.41 -2.80 -9.98
C THR A 334 -9.90 -1.69 -10.92
N SER A 335 -10.62 -2.02 -12.00
CA SER A 335 -11.01 -1.09 -13.06
C SER A 335 -11.76 0.15 -12.55
N LYS A 336 -12.67 -0.02 -11.58
CA LYS A 336 -13.41 1.11 -10.97
C LYS A 336 -12.47 2.09 -10.26
N MET A 337 -11.51 1.57 -9.51
CA MET A 337 -10.55 2.40 -8.76
C MET A 337 -9.54 3.07 -9.68
N LEU A 338 -9.09 2.39 -10.74
CA LEU A 338 -8.21 2.98 -11.75
C LEU A 338 -8.88 4.15 -12.49
N LYS A 339 -10.15 4.00 -12.90
CA LYS A 339 -10.94 5.08 -13.50
C LYS A 339 -11.13 6.27 -12.54
N LEU A 340 -11.34 5.99 -11.26
CA LEU A 340 -11.45 7.04 -10.24
C LEU A 340 -10.12 7.78 -10.07
N LYS A 341 -9.00 7.05 -10.00
CA LYS A 341 -7.65 7.60 -9.89
C LYS A 341 -7.33 8.56 -11.04
N GLU A 342 -7.73 8.18 -12.25
CA GLU A 342 -7.61 9.02 -13.44
C GLU A 342 -8.53 10.25 -13.36
N LYS A 343 -9.82 10.05 -13.06
CA LYS A 343 -10.80 11.14 -12.95
C LYS A 343 -10.35 12.22 -11.98
N LEU A 344 -9.78 11.83 -10.84
CA LEU A 344 -9.29 12.73 -9.80
C LEU A 344 -7.85 13.22 -10.03
N GLN A 345 -7.20 12.78 -11.12
CA GLN A 345 -5.82 13.11 -11.46
C GLN A 345 -4.85 12.87 -10.28
N CYS A 346 -5.02 11.73 -9.62
CA CYS A 346 -4.27 11.45 -8.41
C CYS A 346 -2.76 11.37 -8.68
N LYS A 347 -1.97 11.78 -7.69
CA LYS A 347 -0.52 11.70 -7.68
C LYS A 347 -0.04 10.25 -7.58
N ASP A 348 1.27 10.05 -7.75
CA ASP A 348 1.93 8.74 -7.66
C ASP A 348 2.62 8.54 -6.30
N ILE A 349 3.10 7.31 -6.04
CA ILE A 349 3.75 6.95 -4.78
C ILE A 349 5.03 7.76 -4.53
N HIS A 350 5.73 8.15 -5.60
CA HIS A 350 6.92 8.99 -5.53
C HIS A 350 6.60 10.36 -4.95
N TRP A 351 5.52 10.99 -5.43
CA TRP A 351 5.01 12.22 -4.83
C TRP A 351 4.63 12.02 -3.36
N PHE A 352 3.96 10.92 -3.01
CA PHE A 352 3.57 10.63 -1.64
C PHE A 352 4.80 10.51 -0.71
N LEU A 353 5.79 9.71 -1.09
CA LEU A 353 7.02 9.54 -0.32
C LEU A 353 7.88 10.80 -0.26
N LYS A 354 7.74 11.71 -1.23
CA LYS A 354 8.48 12.98 -1.25
C LYS A 354 7.81 14.05 -0.38
N GLU A 355 6.49 14.20 -0.49
CA GLU A 355 5.75 15.34 0.05
C GLU A 355 5.01 15.01 1.35
N VAL A 356 4.60 13.75 1.54
CA VAL A 356 3.77 13.32 2.68
C VAL A 356 4.59 12.55 3.71
N ASP A 357 5.42 11.60 3.26
CA ASP A 357 6.28 10.79 4.15
C ASP A 357 7.77 10.84 3.75
N PRO A 358 8.40 12.03 3.80
CA PRO A 358 9.78 12.22 3.33
C PRO A 358 10.80 11.34 4.04
N ASN A 359 10.54 10.94 5.29
CA ASN A 359 11.51 10.17 6.07
C ASN A 359 11.33 8.66 5.93
N HIS A 360 10.47 8.21 5.02
CA HIS A 360 10.29 6.78 4.76
C HIS A 360 11.57 6.17 4.16
N GLU A 361 11.86 4.95 4.59
CA GLU A 361 13.11 4.21 4.37
C GLU A 361 13.55 4.00 2.91
N PHE A 362 12.66 3.96 1.92
CA PHE A 362 13.05 3.74 0.52
C PHE A 362 12.46 4.82 -0.39
N ARG A 363 13.32 5.69 -0.92
CA ARG A 363 12.93 6.75 -1.87
C ARG A 363 13.20 6.40 -3.33
N ASP A 364 14.20 5.56 -3.62
CA ASP A 364 14.45 5.00 -4.95
C ASP A 364 14.85 3.54 -4.80
N LEU A 365 14.02 2.62 -5.29
CA LEU A 365 14.29 1.19 -5.17
C LEU A 365 15.39 0.69 -6.09
N ASN A 366 15.63 1.37 -7.22
CA ASN A 366 16.59 0.89 -8.21
C ASN A 366 18.03 0.94 -7.69
N THR A 367 18.33 1.90 -6.81
CA THR A 367 19.64 2.03 -6.15
C THR A 367 19.67 1.43 -4.76
N ALA A 368 18.52 1.34 -4.08
CA ALA A 368 18.47 0.95 -2.68
C ALA A 368 18.72 -0.54 -2.43
N LEU A 369 18.37 -1.44 -3.36
CA LEU A 369 18.40 -2.89 -3.13
C LEU A 369 19.28 -3.63 -4.14
N SER A 370 20.23 -4.44 -3.66
CA SER A 370 21.02 -5.34 -4.53
C SER A 370 20.37 -6.71 -4.77
N GLY A 371 19.62 -7.20 -3.80
CA GLY A 371 19.01 -8.53 -3.85
C GLY A 371 17.87 -8.65 -2.85
N ILE A 372 16.88 -9.44 -3.21
CA ILE A 372 15.73 -9.75 -2.37
C ILE A 372 15.38 -11.23 -2.52
N GLY A 373 15.14 -11.90 -1.42
CA GLY A 373 14.58 -13.25 -1.40
C GLY A 373 15.40 -14.26 -0.63
N ASP A 374 15.28 -15.53 -1.01
CA ASP A 374 16.09 -16.61 -0.47
C ASP A 374 17.55 -16.50 -0.92
N VAL A 375 18.47 -16.66 0.03
CA VAL A 375 19.92 -16.65 -0.20
C VAL A 375 20.38 -18.10 -0.26
N ARG A 376 20.58 -18.61 -1.48
CA ARG A 376 20.79 -20.03 -1.77
C ARG A 376 22.28 -20.33 -1.99
N SER A 377 22.79 -21.40 -1.39
CA SER A 377 24.17 -21.82 -1.64
C SER A 377 24.36 -22.31 -3.08
N VAL A 378 25.45 -21.87 -3.74
CA VAL A 378 25.85 -22.41 -5.04
C VAL A 378 26.43 -23.82 -4.89
N TYR A 379 27.26 -24.05 -3.87
CA TYR A 379 27.86 -25.37 -3.59
C TYR A 379 26.83 -26.44 -3.16
N ARG A 380 25.82 -26.05 -2.38
CA ARG A 380 24.71 -26.94 -1.95
C ARG A 380 23.37 -26.31 -2.29
N PRO A 381 22.87 -26.47 -3.52
CA PRO A 381 21.65 -25.80 -3.96
C PRO A 381 20.41 -26.11 -3.12
N ASN A 382 20.35 -27.17 -2.34
CA ASN A 382 19.17 -27.41 -1.50
C ASN A 382 19.24 -26.68 -0.13
N ILE A 383 20.28 -25.88 0.12
CA ILE A 383 20.51 -25.19 1.38
C ILE A 383 20.44 -23.66 1.20
N CYS A 384 19.67 -23.02 2.08
CA CYS A 384 19.43 -21.58 2.10
C CYS A 384 19.76 -21.00 3.48
N LEU A 385 20.08 -19.71 3.51
CA LEU A 385 20.16 -18.92 4.75
C LEU A 385 18.78 -18.88 5.41
N ASP A 386 18.71 -19.10 6.72
CA ASP A 386 17.45 -19.26 7.45
C ASP A 386 17.54 -18.66 8.87
N ALA A 387 16.46 -18.02 9.33
CA ALA A 387 16.31 -17.49 10.68
C ALA A 387 16.07 -18.58 11.76
N LEU A 388 15.94 -19.84 11.36
CA LEU A 388 15.73 -21.03 12.19
C LEU A 388 14.49 -20.95 13.11
N GLY A 389 13.52 -20.11 12.77
CA GLY A 389 12.31 -19.87 13.56
C GLY A 389 12.49 -18.89 14.73
N GLU A 390 13.70 -18.36 14.92
CA GLU A 390 14.10 -17.57 16.08
C GLU A 390 14.42 -16.12 15.67
N THR A 391 13.48 -15.20 15.84
CA THR A 391 13.57 -13.83 15.30
C THR A 391 13.72 -12.76 16.38
N ASP A 392 14.62 -12.98 17.33
CA ASP A 392 14.99 -12.02 18.36
C ASP A 392 16.45 -11.59 18.25
N VAL A 393 16.78 -10.43 18.85
CA VAL A 393 18.15 -9.92 18.91
C VAL A 393 19.02 -10.91 19.68
N GLY A 394 20.17 -11.27 19.11
CA GLY A 394 21.10 -12.23 19.69
C GLY A 394 20.91 -13.67 19.19
N ASN A 395 19.77 -13.99 18.55
CA ASN A 395 19.56 -15.30 17.96
C ASN A 395 20.37 -15.47 16.68
N THR A 396 20.78 -16.71 16.42
CA THR A 396 21.65 -17.05 15.30
C THR A 396 20.85 -17.31 14.03
N VAL A 397 21.33 -16.73 12.94
CA VAL A 397 20.98 -17.12 11.59
C VAL A 397 21.78 -18.38 11.25
N GLY A 398 21.17 -19.33 10.53
CA GLY A 398 21.81 -20.57 10.16
C GLY A 398 21.44 -21.02 8.75
N LEU A 399 21.50 -22.33 8.56
CA LEU A 399 21.23 -22.99 7.29
C LEU A 399 20.05 -23.94 7.43
N TYR A 400 19.17 -23.94 6.43
CA TYR A 400 18.07 -24.89 6.35
C TYR A 400 17.80 -25.30 4.91
N GLN A 401 16.94 -26.31 4.72
CA GLN A 401 16.51 -26.71 3.39
C GLN A 401 15.73 -25.57 2.72
N CYS A 402 16.12 -25.19 1.51
CA CYS A 402 15.41 -24.18 0.73
C CYS A 402 13.96 -24.60 0.50
N HIS A 403 13.00 -23.81 0.97
CA HIS A 403 11.58 -24.11 0.81
C HIS A 403 10.84 -23.14 -0.11
N GLY A 404 11.47 -22.03 -0.53
CA GLY A 404 10.92 -21.10 -1.53
C GLY A 404 9.71 -20.29 -1.07
N GLN A 405 9.48 -20.18 0.25
CA GLN A 405 8.30 -19.50 0.82
C GLN A 405 8.63 -18.10 1.35
N LEU A 406 9.88 -17.64 1.15
CA LEU A 406 10.50 -16.55 1.91
C LEU A 406 10.45 -16.85 3.40
N GLY A 407 9.42 -16.45 4.14
CA GLY A 407 9.28 -16.84 5.55
C GLY A 407 10.55 -16.57 6.36
N ASN A 408 11.11 -17.61 6.95
CA ASN A 408 12.38 -17.56 7.70
C ASN A 408 13.63 -17.44 6.80
N GLN A 409 13.49 -17.59 5.49
CA GLN A 409 14.54 -17.52 4.47
C GLN A 409 14.52 -16.21 3.68
N GLY A 410 13.65 -15.25 4.02
CA GLY A 410 13.57 -13.98 3.29
C GLY A 410 14.59 -12.95 3.77
N PHE A 411 15.56 -12.61 2.92
CA PHE A 411 16.55 -11.56 3.18
C PHE A 411 16.62 -10.52 2.06
N MET A 412 17.03 -9.30 2.39
CA MET A 412 17.37 -8.26 1.40
C MET A 412 18.66 -7.54 1.77
N LEU A 413 19.44 -7.15 0.77
CA LEU A 413 20.59 -6.25 0.97
C LEU A 413 20.21 -4.83 0.62
N ILE A 414 20.31 -3.93 1.60
CA ILE A 414 20.14 -2.50 1.41
C ILE A 414 21.50 -1.87 1.15
N ASN A 415 21.66 -1.24 0.00
CA ASN A 415 22.94 -0.71 -0.49
C ASN A 415 23.39 0.52 0.30
N GLU A 416 22.49 1.47 0.49
CA GLU A 416 22.79 2.76 1.13
C GLU A 416 23.26 2.57 2.59
N SER A 417 22.56 1.71 3.32
CA SER A 417 22.91 1.38 4.70
C SER A 417 23.83 0.17 4.83
N LYS A 418 24.16 -0.54 3.74
CA LYS A 418 24.98 -1.76 3.74
C LYS A 418 24.47 -2.80 4.73
N GLN A 419 23.15 -3.02 4.76
CA GLN A 419 22.50 -3.91 5.73
C GLN A 419 21.93 -5.15 5.06
N LEU A 420 22.31 -6.33 5.54
CA LEU A 420 21.60 -7.57 5.24
C LEU A 420 20.41 -7.71 6.19
N ARG A 421 19.22 -7.35 5.71
CA ARG A 421 18.00 -7.30 6.51
C ARG A 421 17.16 -8.56 6.33
N PHE A 422 16.61 -9.03 7.43
CA PHE A 422 15.57 -10.05 7.43
C PHE A 422 14.20 -9.44 7.09
N ILE A 423 13.52 -10.00 6.10
CA ILE A 423 12.21 -9.53 5.61
C ILE A 423 11.08 -10.06 6.50
N GLY A 424 11.23 -11.29 7.00
CA GLY A 424 10.37 -11.94 8.01
C GLY A 424 8.86 -11.76 7.82
N THR A 425 8.17 -12.77 7.30
CA THR A 425 6.70 -12.74 7.22
C THR A 425 6.07 -13.27 8.51
N GLY A 426 5.88 -12.42 9.53
CA GLY A 426 5.20 -12.86 10.75
C GLY A 426 5.20 -11.87 11.92
N LYS A 427 4.35 -12.14 12.92
CA LYS A 427 4.14 -11.34 14.15
C LYS A 427 5.35 -11.29 15.12
N VAL A 428 6.51 -11.78 14.71
CA VAL A 428 7.53 -12.29 15.65
C VAL A 428 8.64 -11.27 15.99
N SER A 429 8.72 -10.12 15.30
CA SER A 429 9.51 -9.01 15.82
C SER A 429 8.88 -7.65 15.56
N ARG A 430 8.73 -6.84 16.63
CA ARG A 430 8.41 -5.41 16.51
C ARG A 430 9.58 -4.60 15.94
N SER A 431 10.78 -5.19 15.89
CA SER A 431 12.01 -4.53 15.45
C SER A 431 12.44 -5.02 14.07
N ARG A 432 12.93 -4.12 13.22
CA ARG A 432 13.60 -4.50 11.97
C ARG A 432 14.95 -5.15 12.34
N LEU A 433 15.17 -6.40 11.90
CA LEU A 433 16.36 -7.18 12.25
C LEU A 433 17.32 -7.30 11.06
N CYS A 434 18.60 -7.12 11.36
CA CYS A 434 19.70 -7.18 10.41
C CYS A 434 20.72 -8.20 10.91
N MET A 435 21.32 -8.95 9.98
CA MET A 435 22.36 -9.93 10.28
C MET A 435 23.72 -9.23 10.37
N LYS A 436 24.54 -9.64 11.34
CA LYS A 436 25.97 -9.31 11.43
C LYS A 436 26.81 -10.58 11.67
N PRO A 437 28.12 -10.59 11.39
CA PRO A 437 29.00 -11.68 11.78
C PRO A 437 28.93 -11.97 13.30
N PRO A 438 29.03 -13.26 13.73
CA PRO A 438 29.23 -14.46 12.92
C PRO A 438 27.94 -15.07 12.32
N GLY A 439 26.85 -14.32 12.18
CA GLY A 439 25.53 -14.82 11.76
C GLY A 439 24.51 -14.66 12.87
N VAL A 440 24.40 -13.45 13.43
CA VAL A 440 23.53 -13.15 14.58
C VAL A 440 22.64 -11.97 14.23
N PHE A 441 21.38 -12.01 14.66
CA PHE A 441 20.46 -10.89 14.51
C PHE A 441 20.76 -9.75 15.49
N GLU A 442 20.69 -8.54 14.97
CA GLU A 442 20.73 -7.29 15.74
C GLU A 442 19.71 -6.30 15.16
N LYS A 443 19.31 -5.29 15.93
CA LYS A 443 18.42 -4.24 15.44
C LYS A 443 19.10 -3.47 14.31
N CYS A 444 18.39 -3.30 13.20
CA CYS A 444 18.85 -2.51 12.06
C CYS A 444 19.12 -1.03 12.42
N THR A 445 18.62 -0.53 13.55
CA THR A 445 18.91 0.82 14.02
C THR A 445 20.34 0.98 14.54
N LYS A 446 21.03 -0.10 14.91
CA LYS A 446 22.44 -0.07 15.36
C LYS A 446 23.39 -0.11 14.17
N GLN A 447 23.34 0.92 13.32
CA GLN A 447 24.06 1.01 12.05
C GLN A 447 25.55 0.64 12.15
N GLN A 448 26.24 1.05 13.21
CA GLN A 448 27.66 0.74 13.42
C GLN A 448 27.94 -0.77 13.53
N LEU A 449 26.97 -1.58 13.96
CA LEU A 449 27.12 -3.01 14.17
C LEU A 449 26.65 -3.87 12.99
N VAL A 450 25.86 -3.32 12.07
CA VAL A 450 25.19 -4.09 11.00
C VAL A 450 25.37 -3.50 9.59
N GLY A 451 25.86 -2.25 9.49
CA GLY A 451 25.93 -1.48 8.25
C GLY A 451 27.23 -1.67 7.47
N HIS A 452 27.68 -2.92 7.31
CA HIS A 452 28.95 -3.25 6.64
C HIS A 452 28.86 -4.47 5.73
N MET A 453 27.66 -4.82 5.27
CA MET A 453 27.44 -5.91 4.32
C MET A 453 27.56 -5.41 2.88
N ALA A 454 28.20 -6.20 2.02
CA ALA A 454 28.21 -6.00 0.58
C ALA A 454 28.01 -7.32 -0.15
N PHE A 455 27.35 -7.28 -1.30
CA PHE A 455 27.19 -8.42 -2.20
C PHE A 455 27.92 -8.13 -3.51
N ASP A 456 28.80 -9.02 -3.91
CA ASP A 456 29.40 -9.02 -5.23
C ASP A 456 28.57 -9.94 -6.14
N ALA A 457 27.82 -9.36 -7.07
CA ALA A 457 26.95 -10.13 -7.96
C ALA A 457 27.74 -10.93 -9.01
N ALA A 458 28.97 -10.54 -9.35
CA ALA A 458 29.79 -11.24 -10.33
C ALA A 458 30.44 -12.48 -9.70
N GLU A 459 30.91 -12.36 -8.46
CA GLU A 459 31.47 -13.48 -7.72
C GLU A 459 30.42 -14.33 -6.97
N GLY A 460 29.26 -13.75 -6.69
CA GLY A 460 28.22 -14.33 -5.82
C GLY A 460 28.59 -14.29 -4.33
N SER A 461 29.53 -13.43 -3.91
CA SER A 461 30.04 -13.42 -2.53
C SER A 461 29.34 -12.37 -1.66
N ILE A 462 29.00 -12.74 -0.42
CA ILE A 462 28.50 -11.80 0.61
C ILE A 462 29.66 -11.52 1.56
N ARG A 463 30.13 -10.28 1.60
CA ARG A 463 31.32 -9.87 2.36
C ARG A 463 31.01 -8.87 3.46
N TRP A 464 31.79 -8.94 4.53
CA TRP A 464 31.83 -7.92 5.58
C TRP A 464 32.95 -6.91 5.30
N THR A 465 32.59 -5.64 5.20
CA THR A 465 33.51 -4.52 4.90
C THR A 465 33.84 -3.68 6.13
N GLY A 466 33.45 -4.13 7.33
CA GLY A 466 33.66 -3.41 8.57
C GLY A 466 34.99 -3.81 9.21
N GLN A 467 35.61 -2.87 9.91
CA GLN A 467 36.86 -3.14 10.64
C GLN A 467 36.68 -4.16 11.76
N GLY A 468 37.76 -4.87 12.09
CA GLY A 468 37.80 -5.81 13.20
C GLY A 468 38.02 -7.26 12.76
N PRO A 469 37.62 -8.26 13.56
CA PRO A 469 38.01 -9.66 13.33
C PRO A 469 37.45 -10.27 12.05
N TYR A 470 36.41 -9.68 11.46
CA TYR A 470 35.76 -10.15 10.23
C TYR A 470 36.07 -9.25 9.03
N GLU A 471 37.05 -8.35 9.13
CA GLU A 471 37.49 -7.52 8.00
C GLU A 471 37.91 -8.42 6.81
N ASP A 472 37.36 -8.13 5.63
CA ASP A 472 37.51 -8.94 4.40
C ASP A 472 37.14 -10.42 4.55
N HIS A 473 36.20 -10.73 5.45
CA HIS A 473 35.60 -12.06 5.54
C HIS A 473 34.33 -12.17 4.70
N CYS A 474 34.20 -13.30 4.03
CA CYS A 474 33.03 -13.68 3.26
C CYS A 474 32.21 -14.71 4.03
N LEU A 475 30.89 -14.61 3.90
CA LEU A 475 29.94 -15.60 4.37
C LEU A 475 30.10 -16.86 3.52
N GLY A 476 30.29 -17.99 4.17
CA GLY A 476 30.35 -19.28 3.51
C GLY A 476 29.76 -20.39 4.35
N LEU A 477 30.04 -21.62 3.94
CA LEU A 477 29.55 -22.83 4.59
C LEU A 477 30.67 -23.84 4.81
N ALA A 478 30.64 -24.44 5.99
CA ALA A 478 31.57 -25.49 6.41
C ALA A 478 30.77 -26.68 6.96
N GLU A 479 31.37 -27.85 6.92
CA GLU A 479 30.83 -29.03 7.58
C GLU A 479 31.32 -29.03 9.03
N ASP A 480 30.38 -29.10 9.97
CA ASP A 480 30.67 -29.37 11.36
C ASP A 480 30.76 -30.88 11.55
N GLU A 481 31.99 -31.39 11.66
CA GLU A 481 32.27 -32.82 11.80
C GLU A 481 31.65 -33.45 13.05
N ALA A 482 31.47 -32.67 14.13
CA ALA A 482 30.88 -33.16 15.37
C ALA A 482 29.35 -33.28 15.27
N LEU A 483 28.70 -32.37 14.53
CA LEU A 483 27.25 -32.35 14.36
C LEU A 483 26.77 -33.08 13.09
N GLY A 484 27.67 -33.41 12.16
CA GLY A 484 27.33 -33.99 10.86
C GLY A 484 26.42 -33.07 10.02
N LYS A 485 26.57 -31.75 10.17
CA LYS A 485 25.69 -30.74 9.57
C LYS A 485 26.48 -29.58 8.97
N TRP A 486 25.89 -28.93 7.99
CA TRP A 486 26.42 -27.69 7.43
C TRP A 486 26.13 -26.51 8.35
N VAL A 487 27.14 -25.69 8.61
CA VAL A 487 27.04 -24.47 9.42
C VAL A 487 27.51 -23.25 8.63
N LEU A 488 26.99 -22.08 9.00
CA LEU A 488 27.52 -20.82 8.48
C LEU A 488 28.92 -20.58 9.02
N THR A 489 29.79 -20.07 8.17
CA THR A 489 31.14 -19.64 8.55
C THR A 489 31.45 -18.27 7.97
N TRP A 490 32.37 -17.58 8.63
CA TRP A 490 32.98 -16.35 8.14
C TRP A 490 34.48 -16.62 8.03
N SER A 491 35.00 -16.61 6.81
CA SER A 491 36.41 -16.82 6.52
C SER A 491 36.89 -15.80 5.49
N ARG A 492 38.21 -15.59 5.36
CA ARG A 492 38.74 -14.65 4.36
C ARG A 492 38.18 -14.93 2.97
N CYS A 493 37.76 -13.87 2.29
CA CYS A 493 37.22 -13.98 0.94
C CYS A 493 38.24 -14.65 0.00
N THR A 494 37.82 -15.71 -0.68
CA THR A 494 38.63 -16.49 -1.63
C THR A 494 37.89 -16.55 -2.96
N ALA A 495 38.42 -15.84 -3.96
CA ALA A 495 37.82 -15.79 -5.29
C ALA A 495 37.65 -17.20 -5.87
N GLY A 496 36.43 -17.52 -6.33
CA GLY A 496 36.09 -18.82 -6.92
C GLY A 496 35.84 -19.96 -5.92
N ASP A 497 35.91 -19.75 -4.60
CA ASP A 497 35.47 -20.79 -3.64
C ASP A 497 33.94 -20.91 -3.67
N ALA A 498 33.43 -21.97 -4.29
CA ALA A 498 32.00 -22.25 -4.40
C ALA A 498 31.26 -22.27 -3.05
N ARG A 499 31.95 -22.54 -1.93
CA ARG A 499 31.37 -22.52 -0.58
C ARG A 499 31.11 -21.11 -0.04
N GLN A 500 31.71 -20.09 -0.64
CA GLN A 500 31.46 -18.67 -0.33
C GLN A 500 30.52 -18.01 -1.36
N GLN A 501 30.00 -18.78 -2.31
CA GLN A 501 29.12 -18.29 -3.38
C GLN A 501 27.65 -18.56 -3.07
N TRP A 502 26.84 -17.53 -3.27
CA TRP A 502 25.42 -17.47 -3.00
C TRP A 502 24.67 -16.99 -4.24
N ALA A 503 23.69 -17.79 -4.66
CA ALA A 503 22.69 -17.37 -5.62
C ALA A 503 21.60 -16.59 -4.88
N TRP A 504 21.36 -15.36 -5.30
CA TRP A 504 20.38 -14.48 -4.67
C TRP A 504 19.57 -13.76 -5.75
N PRO A 505 18.22 -13.78 -5.72
CA PRO A 505 17.44 -13.15 -6.76
C PRO A 505 17.65 -11.63 -6.80
N PRO A 506 17.86 -11.04 -7.99
CA PRO A 506 18.01 -9.61 -8.13
C PRO A 506 16.69 -8.89 -7.86
N PHE A 507 16.75 -7.66 -7.38
CA PHE A 507 15.56 -6.80 -7.29
C PHE A 507 15.38 -5.97 -8.58
N PRO A 508 14.16 -5.84 -9.15
CA PRO A 508 12.94 -6.55 -8.78
C PRO A 508 12.90 -7.98 -9.34
N SER A 509 12.40 -8.93 -8.54
CA SER A 509 12.33 -10.35 -8.89
C SER A 509 10.88 -10.79 -9.18
N PRO A 510 10.58 -11.38 -10.37
CA PRO A 510 9.25 -11.94 -10.66
C PRO A 510 8.87 -13.13 -9.76
N LEU A 511 9.85 -13.78 -9.11
CA LEU A 511 9.64 -14.99 -8.31
C LEU A 511 8.62 -14.80 -7.18
N TYR A 512 8.49 -13.57 -6.68
CA TYR A 512 7.66 -13.24 -5.52
C TYR A 512 6.42 -12.44 -5.90
N PHE A 513 6.15 -12.30 -7.20
CA PHE A 513 4.93 -11.66 -7.67
C PHE A 513 3.75 -12.64 -7.70
N PRO A 514 2.55 -12.17 -7.35
CA PRO A 514 1.33 -12.93 -7.58
C PRO A 514 1.22 -13.31 -9.06
N LYS A 515 0.90 -14.57 -9.37
CA LYS A 515 0.83 -15.06 -10.76
C LYS A 515 -0.20 -14.29 -11.58
N GLN A 516 -1.29 -13.88 -10.93
CA GLN A 516 -2.33 -13.06 -11.53
C GLN A 516 -1.83 -11.68 -12.00
N LEU A 517 -0.68 -11.21 -11.50
CA LEU A 517 -0.08 -9.92 -11.85
C LEU A 517 1.19 -10.06 -12.71
N THR A 518 1.69 -11.28 -12.92
CA THR A 518 2.95 -11.53 -13.65
C THR A 518 2.88 -11.09 -15.11
N GLU A 519 1.77 -11.32 -15.82
CA GLU A 519 1.63 -10.86 -17.21
C GLU A 519 1.74 -9.33 -17.33
N GLY A 520 1.16 -8.59 -16.38
CA GLY A 520 1.28 -7.12 -16.30
C GLY A 520 2.67 -6.65 -15.89
N TYR A 521 3.41 -7.44 -15.11
CA TYR A 521 4.79 -7.16 -14.71
C TYR A 521 5.78 -7.40 -15.86
N GLU A 522 5.68 -8.54 -16.56
CA GLU A 522 6.55 -8.86 -17.71
C GLU A 522 6.28 -7.89 -18.87
N ALA A 523 5.02 -7.53 -19.07
CA ALA A 523 4.62 -6.40 -19.90
C ALA A 523 5.38 -5.12 -19.50
N TYR A 524 5.27 -4.67 -18.26
CA TYR A 524 5.93 -3.46 -17.77
C TYR A 524 7.47 -3.51 -17.92
N LYS A 525 8.11 -4.63 -17.54
CA LYS A 525 9.56 -4.83 -17.69
C LYS A 525 9.99 -4.79 -19.15
N ALA A 526 9.23 -5.42 -20.04
CA ALA A 526 9.46 -5.30 -21.46
C ALA A 526 9.39 -3.82 -21.87
N LEU A 527 8.34 -3.10 -21.48
CA LEU A 527 8.18 -1.65 -21.72
C LEU A 527 9.42 -0.83 -21.30
N GLU A 528 9.90 -0.99 -20.07
CA GLU A 528 11.10 -0.29 -19.58
C GLU A 528 12.36 -0.68 -20.37
N ALA A 529 12.54 -1.96 -20.73
CA ALA A 529 13.66 -2.39 -21.55
C ALA A 529 13.63 -1.78 -22.97
N TRP A 530 12.43 -1.56 -23.53
CA TRP A 530 12.25 -0.89 -24.82
C TRP A 530 12.41 0.63 -24.72
N ARG A 531 12.47 1.21 -23.52
CA ARG A 531 12.48 2.67 -23.30
C ARG A 531 13.73 3.36 -23.81
N GLU A 532 14.86 2.67 -23.75
CA GLU A 532 16.11 3.15 -24.35
C GLU A 532 16.05 3.19 -25.89
N GLN A 533 15.13 2.42 -26.49
CA GLN A 533 14.88 2.37 -27.93
C GLN A 533 13.66 3.22 -28.32
N ALA A 534 13.12 4.02 -27.40
CA ALA A 534 12.01 4.88 -27.69
C ALA A 534 12.43 6.00 -28.63
N VAL A 535 11.62 6.25 -29.65
CA VAL A 535 11.79 7.26 -30.67
C VAL A 535 10.68 8.30 -30.57
N GLU A 536 11.01 9.52 -31.00
CA GLU A 536 10.03 10.57 -31.28
C GLU A 536 9.53 10.39 -32.73
N ILE A 537 8.21 10.40 -32.94
CA ILE A 537 7.61 10.26 -34.27
C ILE A 537 7.03 11.63 -34.68
N ARG A 538 7.70 12.31 -35.61
CA ARG A 538 7.40 13.69 -36.03
C ARG A 538 6.63 13.73 -37.35
N SER A 539 5.66 14.62 -37.48
CA SER A 539 4.94 14.81 -38.74
C SER A 539 5.85 15.46 -39.79
N LYS A 540 5.93 14.91 -41.01
CA LYS A 540 6.68 15.57 -42.11
C LYS A 540 5.94 16.76 -42.71
N LYS A 541 4.62 16.83 -42.54
CA LYS A 541 3.81 17.96 -43.01
C LYS A 541 4.00 19.19 -42.13
N ASP A 542 3.98 18.98 -40.82
CA ASP A 542 4.10 20.03 -39.81
C ASP A 542 5.16 19.61 -38.78
N THR A 543 6.43 19.91 -39.08
CA THR A 543 7.61 19.41 -38.35
C THR A 543 7.70 19.86 -36.89
N ASN A 544 6.86 20.80 -36.46
CA ASN A 544 6.75 21.19 -35.05
C ASN A 544 5.89 20.25 -34.21
N TYR A 545 5.23 19.26 -34.83
CA TYR A 545 4.28 18.38 -34.16
C TYR A 545 4.69 16.91 -34.22
N CYS A 546 4.50 16.23 -33.09
CA CYS A 546 4.87 14.86 -32.86
C CYS A 546 3.64 14.03 -32.49
N LEU A 547 3.66 12.75 -32.84
CA LEU A 547 2.70 11.77 -32.36
C LEU A 547 2.71 11.78 -30.84
N ASP A 548 1.53 11.80 -30.24
CA ASP A 548 1.35 11.98 -28.82
C ASP A 548 0.25 11.03 -28.33
N ALA A 549 0.60 10.20 -27.34
CA ALA A 549 -0.30 9.26 -26.68
C ALA A 549 -1.27 9.92 -25.69
N LEU A 550 -1.18 11.25 -25.52
CA LEU A 550 -1.92 12.07 -24.56
C LEU A 550 -1.71 11.63 -23.10
N GLN A 551 -2.23 12.42 -22.15
CA GLN A 551 -2.06 12.14 -20.73
C GLN A 551 -2.93 10.97 -20.22
N GLN A 552 -4.00 10.60 -20.94
CA GLN A 552 -4.91 9.50 -20.59
C GLN A 552 -4.42 8.20 -21.24
N ARG A 553 -3.94 7.21 -20.46
CA ARG A 553 -3.17 6.07 -21.01
C ARG A 553 -3.71 4.70 -20.56
N TYR A 554 -4.80 4.24 -21.18
CA TYR A 554 -5.33 2.88 -21.09
C TYR A 554 -5.79 2.38 -22.47
N ALA A 555 -6.16 1.10 -22.57
CA ALA A 555 -6.69 0.55 -23.82
C ALA A 555 -8.01 1.26 -24.19
N GLY A 556 -8.02 1.93 -25.34
CA GLY A 556 -9.11 2.79 -25.81
C GLY A 556 -8.76 4.28 -25.86
N SER A 557 -7.64 4.69 -25.28
CA SER A 557 -7.18 6.09 -25.32
C SER A 557 -6.93 6.59 -26.75
N PRO A 558 -7.36 7.81 -27.11
CA PRO A 558 -7.16 8.36 -28.45
C PRO A 558 -5.71 8.77 -28.70
N LEU A 559 -5.26 8.63 -29.94
CA LEU A 559 -3.99 9.17 -30.44
C LEU A 559 -4.18 10.58 -31.03
N SER A 560 -3.20 11.45 -30.79
CA SER A 560 -3.20 12.83 -31.30
C SER A 560 -1.79 13.27 -31.71
N VAL A 561 -1.68 14.47 -32.27
CA VAL A 561 -0.41 15.18 -32.39
C VAL A 561 -0.33 16.33 -31.38
N PHE A 562 0.86 16.60 -30.85
CA PHE A 562 1.14 17.76 -29.98
C PHE A 562 2.50 18.37 -30.31
N TRP A 563 2.81 19.56 -29.78
CA TRP A 563 4.10 20.22 -30.04
C TRP A 563 5.25 19.32 -29.56
N CYS A 564 6.24 19.10 -30.43
CA CYS A 564 7.39 18.26 -30.10
C CYS A 564 8.20 18.93 -28.98
N HIS A 565 8.26 18.29 -27.81
CA HIS A 565 8.94 18.86 -26.64
C HIS A 565 10.29 18.20 -26.32
N GLY A 566 10.74 17.24 -27.14
CA GLY A 566 12.09 16.65 -27.05
C GLY A 566 12.32 15.73 -25.84
N GLU A 567 11.27 15.43 -25.07
CA GLU A 567 11.28 14.42 -24.01
C GLU A 567 10.40 13.25 -24.43
N LEU A 568 10.79 12.02 -24.10
CA LEU A 568 10.04 10.82 -24.47
C LEU A 568 8.66 10.70 -23.81
N GLY A 569 8.31 11.55 -22.83
CA GLY A 569 7.09 11.52 -22.00
C GLY A 569 5.82 10.88 -22.62
N THR A 570 4.95 11.67 -23.26
CA THR A 570 3.78 11.18 -24.03
C THR A 570 4.13 10.87 -25.48
N GLN A 571 5.32 11.28 -25.94
CA GLN A 571 5.74 11.29 -27.34
C GLN A 571 6.75 10.20 -27.70
N GLY A 572 7.04 9.30 -26.76
CA GLY A 572 7.94 8.17 -26.94
C GLY A 572 7.20 6.94 -27.45
N PHE A 573 7.72 6.34 -28.51
CA PHE A 573 7.19 5.12 -29.10
C PHE A 573 8.32 4.15 -29.41
N THR A 574 8.11 2.84 -29.33
CA THR A 574 9.08 1.85 -29.80
C THR A 574 8.45 0.96 -30.84
N PHE A 575 9.15 0.81 -31.96
CA PHE A 575 8.78 -0.12 -32.99
C PHE A 575 9.40 -1.49 -32.70
N ILE A 576 8.56 -2.49 -32.43
CA ILE A 576 8.99 -3.88 -32.20
C ILE A 576 8.80 -4.66 -33.50
N ALA A 577 9.83 -4.60 -34.35
CA ALA A 577 9.77 -5.13 -35.72
C ALA A 577 9.38 -6.62 -35.79
N GLU A 578 10.01 -7.45 -34.94
CA GLU A 578 9.77 -8.91 -34.87
C GLU A 578 8.31 -9.28 -34.56
N ARG A 579 7.58 -8.39 -33.90
CA ARG A 579 6.18 -8.60 -33.50
C ARG A 579 5.20 -7.75 -34.31
N SER A 580 5.70 -6.88 -35.19
CA SER A 580 4.91 -5.90 -35.95
C SER A 580 4.01 -5.05 -35.04
N LEU A 581 4.59 -4.50 -33.97
CA LEU A 581 3.91 -3.66 -32.98
C LEU A 581 4.54 -2.28 -32.93
N LEU A 582 3.73 -1.25 -32.70
CA LEU A 582 4.19 0.08 -32.32
C LEU A 582 3.73 0.37 -30.89
N LEU A 583 4.65 0.18 -29.95
CA LEU A 583 4.45 0.35 -28.51
C LEU A 583 4.47 1.84 -28.18
N ALA A 584 3.48 2.31 -27.42
CA ALA A 584 3.51 3.64 -26.83
C ALA A 584 4.18 3.57 -25.46
N HIS A 585 5.19 4.42 -25.23
CA HIS A 585 5.80 4.60 -23.90
C HIS A 585 4.87 5.41 -23.02
N ALA A 586 3.80 4.76 -22.59
CA ALA A 586 3.01 5.21 -21.47
C ALA A 586 3.86 5.11 -20.21
N ARG A 587 3.78 6.08 -19.29
CA ARG A 587 4.23 5.88 -17.90
C ARG A 587 3.35 4.77 -17.33
N GLY A 588 3.80 3.53 -17.45
CA GLY A 588 3.07 2.37 -16.94
C GLY A 588 3.09 2.41 -15.43
N THR A 589 1.97 2.07 -14.79
CA THR A 589 2.01 1.55 -13.43
C THR A 589 2.04 0.03 -13.52
N TYR A 590 2.74 -0.62 -12.60
CA TYR A 590 2.78 -2.07 -12.52
C TYR A 590 1.37 -2.67 -12.53
N GLY A 591 1.15 -3.70 -13.35
CA GLY A 591 -0.17 -4.35 -13.50
C GLY A 591 -1.11 -3.71 -14.54
N THR A 592 -0.64 -2.73 -15.32
CA THR A 592 -1.36 -2.26 -16.52
C THR A 592 -0.85 -2.96 -17.78
N PRO A 593 -1.71 -3.34 -18.74
CA PRO A 593 -1.28 -4.00 -19.96
C PRO A 593 -0.45 -3.05 -20.84
N LEU A 594 0.51 -3.60 -21.60
CA LEU A 594 1.23 -2.86 -22.64
C LEU A 594 0.25 -2.18 -23.61
N LEU A 595 0.53 -0.94 -24.00
CA LEU A 595 -0.31 -0.19 -24.94
C LEU A 595 0.36 -0.03 -26.30
N CYS A 596 -0.31 -0.49 -27.34
CA CYS A 596 0.16 -0.44 -28.73
C CYS A 596 -0.80 0.40 -29.60
N VAL A 597 -0.23 1.09 -30.58
CA VAL A 597 -0.97 1.86 -31.59
C VAL A 597 -1.69 0.90 -32.54
N GLY A 598 -2.98 1.15 -32.79
CA GLY A 598 -3.78 0.35 -33.74
C GLY A 598 -5.00 1.10 -34.28
N PRO A 599 -5.68 0.55 -35.29
CA PRO A 599 -6.86 1.16 -35.88
C PRO A 599 -8.09 1.08 -34.96
N PRO A 600 -9.03 2.03 -35.07
CA PRO A 600 -9.03 3.12 -36.05
C PRO A 600 -8.25 4.36 -35.60
N LYS A 601 -8.13 4.63 -34.28
CA LYS A 601 -7.52 5.89 -33.78
C LYS A 601 -7.04 5.87 -32.32
N ASN A 602 -6.86 4.67 -31.74
CA ASN A 602 -6.65 4.52 -30.30
C ASN A 602 -5.43 3.66 -29.98
N LEU A 603 -5.02 3.70 -28.72
CA LEU A 603 -4.16 2.71 -28.09
C LEU A 603 -4.97 1.48 -27.72
N TYR A 604 -4.39 0.30 -27.90
CA TYR A 604 -4.98 -0.99 -27.53
C TYR A 604 -4.02 -1.76 -26.64
N SER A 605 -4.52 -2.75 -25.91
CA SER A 605 -3.61 -3.71 -25.28
C SER A 605 -2.75 -4.39 -26.36
N CYS A 606 -1.44 -4.47 -26.18
CA CYS A 606 -0.57 -5.15 -27.15
C CYS A 606 -0.88 -6.66 -27.27
N SER A 607 -1.62 -7.26 -26.32
CA SER A 607 -2.14 -8.62 -26.43
C SER A 607 -3.39 -8.72 -27.33
N ASP A 608 -4.03 -7.59 -27.66
CA ASP A 608 -5.13 -7.52 -28.63
C ASP A 608 -4.57 -7.61 -30.06
N THR A 609 -4.20 -8.84 -30.44
CA THR A 609 -3.56 -9.13 -31.73
C THR A 609 -4.42 -8.77 -32.94
N ALA A 610 -5.74 -8.64 -32.79
CA ALA A 610 -6.64 -8.24 -33.87
C ALA A 610 -6.46 -6.77 -34.27
N ARG A 611 -6.03 -5.91 -33.34
CA ARG A 611 -5.89 -4.45 -33.56
C ARG A 611 -4.46 -3.95 -33.39
N ALA A 612 -3.70 -4.46 -32.43
CA ALA A 612 -2.36 -3.96 -32.16
C ALA A 612 -1.29 -4.50 -33.12
N LYS A 613 -1.49 -5.70 -33.68
CA LYS A 613 -0.51 -6.40 -34.54
C LYS A 613 -0.63 -5.97 -36.01
N GLY A 614 0.51 -5.91 -36.69
CA GLY A 614 0.60 -5.63 -38.12
C GLY A 614 1.04 -4.20 -38.45
N VAL A 615 1.57 -3.47 -37.47
CA VAL A 615 2.17 -2.15 -37.70
C VAL A 615 3.54 -2.33 -38.36
N SER A 616 3.86 -1.52 -39.37
CA SER A 616 5.16 -1.46 -40.02
C SER A 616 5.52 -0.04 -40.45
N PHE A 617 6.81 0.21 -40.68
CA PHE A 617 7.29 1.46 -41.23
C PHE A 617 7.75 1.27 -42.67
N SER A 618 7.29 2.13 -43.57
CA SER A 618 7.65 2.11 -44.99
C SER A 618 8.82 3.05 -45.27
N SER A 619 9.55 2.77 -46.36
CA SER A 619 10.74 3.53 -46.75
C SER A 619 10.45 4.99 -47.10
N ASP A 620 9.23 5.34 -47.50
CA ASP A 620 8.82 6.73 -47.78
C ASP A 620 8.41 7.50 -46.50
N GLY A 621 8.30 6.80 -45.37
CA GLY A 621 8.04 7.38 -44.06
C GLY A 621 6.62 7.20 -43.55
N ARG A 622 5.81 6.27 -44.08
CA ARG A 622 4.47 6.00 -43.54
C ARG A 622 4.50 4.94 -42.46
N ILE A 623 3.68 5.14 -41.44
CA ILE A 623 3.32 4.10 -40.46
C ILE A 623 2.10 3.37 -41.01
N LEU A 624 2.30 2.11 -41.37
CA LEU A 624 1.31 1.24 -41.99
C LEU A 624 0.71 0.29 -40.94
N TRP A 625 -0.53 -0.12 -41.14
CA TRP A 625 -1.14 -1.24 -40.43
C TRP A 625 -1.80 -2.22 -41.40
N ARG A 626 -1.64 -3.52 -41.13
CA ARG A 626 -2.25 -4.62 -41.90
C ARG A 626 -2.83 -5.68 -40.95
N GLN A 627 -4.02 -6.17 -41.25
CA GLN A 627 -4.65 -7.21 -40.43
C GLN A 627 -3.86 -8.52 -40.47
N ALA A 628 -3.57 -9.08 -39.29
CA ALA A 628 -2.62 -10.18 -39.16
C ALA A 628 -3.14 -11.58 -39.58
N ASN A 629 -4.44 -11.76 -39.82
CA ASN A 629 -5.03 -13.07 -40.16
C ASN A 629 -6.04 -12.98 -41.32
N GLY A 630 -5.67 -13.58 -42.47
CA GLY A 630 -6.61 -14.29 -43.35
C GLY A 630 -7.37 -13.49 -44.41
N SER A 631 -6.68 -12.87 -45.37
CA SER A 631 -7.03 -12.85 -46.80
C SER A 631 -5.99 -12.02 -47.57
N ASP A 632 -5.64 -12.41 -48.79
CA ASP A 632 -4.69 -11.71 -49.69
C ASP A 632 -5.19 -10.31 -50.17
N ALA A 633 -6.23 -9.77 -49.52
CA ALA A 633 -6.80 -8.46 -49.78
C ALA A 633 -6.95 -7.62 -48.48
N ALA A 634 -6.08 -7.80 -47.48
CA ALA A 634 -6.08 -6.95 -46.29
C ALA A 634 -5.75 -5.49 -46.66
N GLU A 635 -6.71 -4.58 -46.46
CA GLU A 635 -6.53 -3.15 -46.70
C GLU A 635 -5.33 -2.62 -45.89
N THR A 636 -4.37 -2.00 -46.56
CA THR A 636 -3.24 -1.35 -45.89
C THR A 636 -3.66 0.07 -45.49
N LEU A 637 -3.71 0.32 -44.19
CA LEU A 637 -4.04 1.62 -43.64
C LEU A 637 -2.77 2.39 -43.27
N CYS A 638 -2.81 3.70 -43.46
CA CYS A 638 -1.77 4.66 -43.12
C CYS A 638 -2.22 5.51 -41.93
N LEU A 639 -1.35 5.63 -40.92
CA LEU A 639 -1.57 6.57 -39.82
C LEU A 639 -1.54 8.00 -40.36
N THR A 640 -2.64 8.73 -40.21
CA THR A 640 -2.89 10.00 -40.88
C THR A 640 -3.36 11.06 -39.90
N VAL A 641 -2.81 12.27 -40.02
CA VAL A 641 -3.34 13.46 -39.35
C VAL A 641 -4.53 13.99 -40.15
N LEU A 642 -5.74 13.94 -39.60
CA LEU A 642 -6.94 14.37 -40.32
C LEU A 642 -6.87 15.85 -40.72
N LYS A 643 -7.27 16.14 -41.97
CA LYS A 643 -7.34 17.50 -42.52
C LYS A 643 -8.61 18.19 -42.01
N ASP A 644 -8.51 18.89 -40.89
CA ASP A 644 -9.49 19.90 -40.50
C ASP A 644 -8.85 21.30 -40.57
N PRO A 645 -9.17 22.11 -41.59
CA PRO A 645 -8.63 23.46 -41.73
C PRO A 645 -9.08 24.41 -40.62
N THR A 646 -10.17 24.10 -39.91
CA THR A 646 -10.75 24.95 -38.86
C THR A 646 -10.22 24.64 -37.45
N THR A 647 -9.61 23.46 -37.28
CA THR A 647 -9.07 23.00 -36.00
C THR A 647 -7.53 23.16 -35.95
N PRO A 648 -6.98 23.84 -34.92
CA PRO A 648 -5.54 23.91 -34.70
C PRO A 648 -4.91 22.51 -34.70
N ILE A 649 -3.70 22.36 -35.25
CA ILE A 649 -3.04 21.04 -35.37
C ILE A 649 -2.97 20.31 -34.03
N SER A 650 -2.73 21.02 -32.93
CA SER A 650 -2.73 20.48 -31.55
C SER A 650 -4.05 19.85 -31.08
N LYS A 651 -5.14 20.01 -31.84
CA LYS A 651 -6.48 19.46 -31.57
C LYS A 651 -6.94 18.51 -32.68
N ARG A 652 -6.10 18.20 -33.68
CA ARG A 652 -6.47 17.30 -34.78
C ARG A 652 -6.34 15.84 -34.37
N THR A 653 -7.35 15.05 -34.71
CA THR A 653 -7.37 13.61 -34.46
C THR A 653 -6.49 12.87 -35.46
N ILE A 654 -5.81 11.82 -35.01
CA ILE A 654 -5.08 10.89 -35.86
C ILE A 654 -5.93 9.65 -36.11
N VAL A 655 -5.93 9.13 -37.34
CA VAL A 655 -6.64 7.89 -37.68
C VAL A 655 -5.81 7.02 -38.61
N PHE A 656 -6.05 5.72 -38.59
CA PHE A 656 -5.65 4.82 -39.68
C PHE A 656 -6.70 4.88 -40.79
N GLU A 657 -6.31 5.36 -41.97
CA GLU A 657 -7.16 5.43 -43.18
C GLU A 657 -6.40 4.93 -44.41
N SER A 658 -7.07 4.75 -45.54
CA SER A 658 -6.44 4.22 -46.75
C SER A 658 -5.21 5.05 -47.18
N CYS A 659 -4.13 4.36 -47.57
CA CYS A 659 -2.88 5.00 -47.96
C CYS A 659 -3.01 5.75 -49.30
N ARG A 660 -2.64 7.05 -49.31
CA ARG A 660 -2.64 7.94 -50.47
C ARG A 660 -1.22 8.35 -50.86
N PRO A 661 -0.69 7.97 -52.04
CA PRO A 661 0.63 8.38 -52.51
C PRO A 661 0.82 9.91 -52.46
N GLY A 662 1.95 10.38 -51.96
CA GLY A 662 2.27 11.81 -51.87
C GLY A 662 1.54 12.64 -50.81
N ASP A 663 0.59 12.08 -50.04
CA ASP A 663 -0.09 12.82 -48.98
C ASP A 663 0.83 13.03 -47.76
N LEU A 664 1.36 14.24 -47.62
CA LEU A 664 2.26 14.61 -46.51
C LEU A 664 1.64 14.39 -45.12
N ALA A 665 0.31 14.38 -45.00
CA ALA A 665 -0.40 14.10 -43.74
C ALA A 665 -0.22 12.65 -43.24
N GLN A 666 0.27 11.76 -44.10
CA GLN A 666 0.53 10.34 -43.81
C GLN A 666 2.03 10.04 -43.63
N LEU A 667 2.88 11.06 -43.78
CA LEU A 667 4.33 10.92 -43.70
C LEU A 667 4.84 11.37 -42.33
N TRP A 668 5.67 10.50 -41.76
CA TRP A 668 6.28 10.63 -40.45
C TRP A 668 7.80 10.50 -40.56
N GLU A 669 8.49 11.18 -39.66
CA GLU A 669 9.94 11.12 -39.48
C GLU A 669 10.21 10.54 -38.10
N ILE A 670 10.99 9.46 -38.06
CA ILE A 670 11.46 8.85 -36.82
C ILE A 670 12.73 9.59 -36.40
N LYS A 671 12.73 10.17 -35.20
CA LYS A 671 13.92 10.76 -34.60
C LYS A 671 14.28 10.02 -33.33
N ASN A 672 15.56 9.72 -33.17
CA ASN A 672 16.07 9.39 -31.85
C ASN A 672 15.89 10.62 -30.95
N PRO A 673 15.41 10.46 -29.70
CA PRO A 673 15.36 11.56 -28.76
C PRO A 673 16.76 12.16 -28.64
N LEU A 674 16.84 13.50 -28.54
CA LEU A 674 18.10 14.15 -28.18
C LEU A 674 18.55 13.56 -26.83
N PRO A 675 19.84 13.21 -26.64
CA PRO A 675 20.32 12.71 -25.37
C PRO A 675 19.91 13.71 -24.30
N SER A 676 19.09 13.26 -23.34
CA SER A 676 18.68 14.09 -22.22
C SER A 676 19.91 14.70 -21.58
N ALA A 677 19.89 15.98 -21.24
CA ALA A 677 20.96 16.68 -20.54
C ALA A 677 21.07 16.21 -19.07
N LYS A 678 21.24 14.91 -18.85
CA LYS A 678 21.61 14.26 -17.59
C LYS A 678 22.75 13.28 -17.87
N MET A 679 23.90 13.86 -18.20
CA MET A 679 25.24 13.30 -17.93
C MET A 679 26.26 14.40 -18.25
N LYS A 680 26.32 15.41 -17.38
CA LYS A 680 27.51 16.25 -17.22
C LYS A 680 27.94 16.18 -15.77
N GLU A 681 28.42 15.00 -15.37
CA GLU A 681 29.41 14.91 -14.31
C GLU A 681 30.44 13.86 -14.69
N LYS A 682 31.71 14.32 -14.66
CA LYS A 682 33.00 13.60 -14.75
C LYS A 682 33.53 13.26 -16.16
N GLY A 683 34.60 13.98 -16.51
CA GLY A 683 35.50 13.70 -17.62
C GLY A 683 36.43 14.88 -17.93
N GLU A 684 37.48 14.99 -17.11
CA GLU A 684 38.75 15.73 -17.22
C GLU A 684 39.22 16.41 -18.54
N GLN A 685 40.10 17.41 -18.32
CA GLN A 685 41.16 18.00 -19.17
C GLN A 685 40.82 19.13 -20.16
N ASN A 686 41.17 20.38 -19.77
CA ASN A 686 42.30 21.16 -20.32
C ASN A 686 42.10 22.67 -20.09
N GLY A 687 43.09 23.32 -19.46
CA GLY A 687 43.20 24.78 -19.31
C GLY A 687 43.61 25.21 -17.91
#